data_AF-A0A2W0A1M8-F1
#
_entry.id   AF-A0A2W0A1M8-F1
#
_cell.length_a   1.000
_cell.length_b   1.000
_cell.length_c   1.000
_cell.angle_alpha   90.00
_cell.angle_beta   90.00
_cell.angle_gamma   90.00
#
_symmetry.space_group_name_H-M   'P 1'
#
loop_
_entity.id
_entity.type
_entity.pdbx_description
1 polymer ?
#
loop_
_entity_poly.entity_id
_entity_poly.type
_entity_poly.pdbx_seq_one_letter_code
_entity_poly.pdbx_strand_id
1 'polypeptide(L)'
;MTKSTYMTQVKLRPHTFSLFLLVPVLLSAHAFGSNPIQSENAKLGTTAWQISKGATNHQIEGYASATSVNRGGSISLFTNTTDSSYSIEIFRMGWYGGLGGRRMMPTIQLSGTQQPACPVVDANTFRLECNGTSPYILNVPYDPADPTNWASGVYIAKLTALPSGYQANVIFVVRDDTSASKYVFQTGVNTYQAYNAWGGKSLYTYNSSGGIPATKVSFNRPYDDGRGAGQFFSYEINMLRFVEREGYDVSYITDIDLHENSSVLSNHSAALAVGHSEYWSYQMRTNFQSARDAGKGLGFISSNNVYWQLRYEPSVFNGAADRTVVCYKDYTKDPVYLAGDPSKYFLVTVRWRDFPVNLPENTLVGLMYQNDGVTGDIVISNASHSLFNTSGLQNGTHLTGLLGKEADHLYAGAPAGIQLLAHSPYVIGTTTFFADMSVYTAASGASVFDAGTFKLPWGLDNYGNNAPVNAGAQQFVRNVLANLIGDRPPVANAGGPYSGISKRSIQLDATASSDPDGVILGYQWDFGDGTTSTLAQPTHQYSANGTYTITLAVTDDAGSRNVTTTTATIADQPIVSLSPSTLSFANQQANTTSAPQTMTLTNTGTAVLSITGIATTGDYSQSNNCSTSVAAGTSYAINVIFAPIAAGTRTGSLVITDNATGNPQSVPLSGTGLAATTVNLSPTSLTFGNQSAGTTSPSQSVMLTNSGSNALNIASIASSGDFAQTNNCGTSVAPSANCTINVSFTPTASGTRTGTLSFTDNGASSPQTVSLTGVGVAAAVSFTPGSLSFQGQLVGTTGTPQTISLMNSGRADQQLRRFPWRWRELFHHSQLHAECSGYSRGFAVSGRQRSRHSSGCDAVWHRVIARGRALGHNAYIREPAN
;
A
#
# COMPACT_ATOMS: atom_id res chain seq x y z
N MET A 1 29.15 34.24 48.57
CA MET A 1 30.09 34.34 47.44
C MET A 1 29.47 33.67 46.21
N THR A 2 29.79 34.20 45.02
CA THR A 2 29.59 33.64 43.66
C THR A 2 29.92 32.15 43.53
N LYS A 3 29.44 31.32 42.58
CA LYS A 3 28.58 31.39 41.35
C LYS A 3 28.01 29.94 41.15
N SER A 4 26.78 29.68 40.70
CA SER A 4 26.31 29.62 39.29
C SER A 4 27.17 28.70 38.38
N THR A 5 26.69 27.77 37.55
CA THR A 5 25.34 27.25 37.16
C THR A 5 25.59 25.89 36.46
N TYR A 6 24.67 25.03 35.96
CA TYR A 6 23.23 25.04 35.64
C TYR A 6 22.66 23.60 35.78
N MET A 7 21.34 23.43 35.67
CA MET A 7 20.67 22.13 35.43
C MET A 7 19.44 22.35 34.54
N THR A 8 19.31 21.60 33.42
CA THR A 8 18.14 21.69 32.53
C THR A 8 17.33 20.40 32.62
N GLN A 9 16.13 20.46 33.20
CA GLN A 9 15.21 19.33 33.16
C GLN A 9 14.52 19.24 31.79
N VAL A 10 14.58 18.07 31.16
CA VAL A 10 13.65 17.69 30.08
C VAL A 10 12.66 16.67 30.64
N LYS A 11 11.41 17.09 30.83
CA LYS A 11 10.29 16.20 31.16
C LYS A 11 9.91 15.37 29.92
N LEU A 12 10.32 14.12 29.88
CA LEU A 12 9.75 13.15 28.94
C LEU A 12 8.34 12.77 29.39
N ARG A 13 7.35 12.92 28.50
CA ARG A 13 6.00 12.35 28.68
C ARG A 13 6.06 10.83 28.43
N PRO A 14 5.26 10.02 29.15
CA PRO A 14 5.14 8.61 28.81
C PRO A 14 4.41 8.46 27.48
N HIS A 15 5.11 8.01 26.43
CA HIS A 15 4.44 7.51 25.24
C HIS A 15 3.85 6.14 25.54
N THR A 16 2.57 5.98 25.24
CA THR A 16 1.88 4.70 25.19
C THR A 16 2.58 3.78 24.19
N PHE A 17 3.27 2.76 24.68
CA PHE A 17 3.70 1.64 23.85
C PHE A 17 2.45 0.88 23.41
N SER A 18 1.99 1.15 22.18
CA SER A 18 1.06 0.24 21.50
C SER A 18 1.78 -1.09 21.29
N LEU A 19 1.33 -2.10 22.00
CA LEU A 19 1.80 -3.47 21.86
C LEU A 19 1.38 -3.97 20.47
N PHE A 20 2.25 -3.80 19.47
CA PHE A 20 2.13 -4.54 18.22
C PHE A 20 2.31 -6.01 18.55
N LEU A 21 1.17 -6.72 18.68
CA LEU A 21 1.16 -8.16 18.49
C LEU A 21 1.72 -8.41 17.08
N LEU A 22 2.96 -8.90 17.01
CA LEU A 22 3.34 -9.75 15.89
C LEU A 22 2.48 -11.01 16.02
N VAL A 23 1.29 -10.96 15.43
CA VAL A 23 0.64 -12.17 14.94
C VAL A 23 1.65 -12.76 13.94
N PRO A 24 2.20 -13.95 14.17
CA PRO A 24 2.96 -14.60 13.13
C PRO A 24 1.99 -14.81 11.99
N VAL A 25 2.22 -14.13 10.86
CA VAL A 25 1.51 -14.42 9.63
C VAL A 25 1.96 -15.82 9.25
N LEU A 26 1.14 -16.80 9.63
CA LEU A 26 1.13 -18.13 9.06
C LEU A 26 0.77 -17.96 7.59
N LEU A 27 1.78 -17.62 6.79
CA LEU A 27 1.79 -17.93 5.38
C LEU A 27 1.61 -19.44 5.30
N SER A 28 0.40 -19.86 4.96
CA SER A 28 0.12 -21.22 4.54
C SER A 28 0.98 -21.50 3.31
N ALA A 29 2.13 -22.12 3.54
CA ALA A 29 3.09 -22.50 2.51
C ALA A 29 2.51 -23.62 1.63
N HIS A 30 1.62 -23.24 0.72
CA HIS A 30 0.98 -24.13 -0.26
C HIS A 30 1.28 -23.65 -1.68
N ALA A 31 2.58 -23.58 -2.00
CA ALA A 31 3.11 -23.53 -3.37
C ALA A 31 4.63 -23.86 -3.47
N PHE A 32 5.34 -24.19 -2.38
CA PHE A 32 6.75 -24.60 -2.46
C PHE A 32 6.86 -26.07 -2.90
N GLY A 33 6.86 -26.28 -4.21
CA GLY A 33 7.31 -27.53 -4.81
C GLY A 33 8.82 -27.75 -4.60
N SER A 34 9.14 -28.99 -4.25
CA SER A 34 10.44 -29.68 -4.46
C SER A 34 11.74 -29.24 -3.80
N ASN A 35 12.04 -27.96 -3.49
CA ASN A 35 13.39 -27.57 -3.00
C ASN A 35 13.54 -27.59 -1.45
N PRO A 36 14.34 -28.51 -0.85
CA PRO A 36 14.51 -28.58 0.60
C PRO A 36 15.40 -27.45 1.17
N ILE A 37 16.35 -26.96 0.38
CA ILE A 37 17.39 -26.00 0.82
C ILE A 37 16.78 -24.62 1.09
N GLN A 38 15.84 -24.19 0.24
CA GLN A 38 15.08 -22.95 0.47
C GLN A 38 14.25 -23.04 1.77
N SER A 39 13.55 -24.16 1.96
CA SER A 39 12.71 -24.39 3.15
C SER A 39 13.55 -24.52 4.44
N GLU A 40 14.72 -25.13 4.36
CA GLU A 40 15.67 -25.23 5.46
C GLU A 40 16.29 -23.88 5.81
N ASN A 41 16.67 -23.05 4.83
CA ASN A 41 17.25 -21.72 5.05
C ASN A 41 16.25 -20.66 5.55
N ALA A 42 14.93 -20.92 5.43
CA ALA A 42 13.90 -20.12 6.06
C ALA A 42 13.83 -20.31 7.60
N LYS A 43 14.50 -21.32 8.16
CA LYS A 43 14.57 -21.56 9.61
C LYS A 43 15.57 -20.63 10.30
N LEU A 44 15.38 -20.43 11.61
CA LEU A 44 16.24 -19.58 12.44
C LEU A 44 17.69 -20.10 12.48
N GLY A 45 18.62 -19.30 11.95
CA GLY A 45 20.06 -19.53 12.07
C GLY A 45 20.66 -19.03 13.39
N THR A 46 21.98 -19.21 13.53
CA THR A 46 22.78 -18.74 14.66
C THR A 46 24.26 -18.63 14.26
N THR A 47 25.03 -17.78 14.93
CA THR A 47 26.51 -17.75 14.84
C THR A 47 27.18 -18.63 15.91
N ALA A 48 26.42 -19.30 16.79
CA ALA A 48 26.96 -20.08 17.92
C ALA A 48 27.83 -21.28 17.53
N TRP A 49 27.86 -21.66 16.25
CA TRP A 49 28.78 -22.65 15.68
C TRP A 49 30.24 -22.16 15.63
N GLN A 50 30.47 -20.84 15.71
CA GLN A 50 31.81 -20.25 15.65
C GLN A 50 32.62 -20.60 16.91
N ILE A 51 33.89 -20.94 16.70
CA ILE A 51 34.87 -21.13 17.78
C ILE A 51 35.33 -19.76 18.28
N SER A 52 35.14 -19.51 19.57
CA SER A 52 35.67 -18.33 20.27
C SER A 52 36.96 -18.60 21.05
N LYS A 53 37.24 -19.87 21.36
CA LYS A 53 38.47 -20.29 22.08
C LYS A 53 39.00 -21.64 21.54
N GLY A 54 39.76 -21.59 20.45
CA GLY A 54 40.30 -22.78 19.78
C GLY A 54 41.27 -23.61 20.65
N ALA A 55 41.17 -24.93 20.56
CA ALA A 55 42.02 -25.89 21.26
C ALA A 55 43.36 -26.13 20.54
N THR A 56 44.28 -25.17 20.61
CA THR A 56 45.57 -25.21 19.88
C THR A 56 46.63 -26.15 20.50
N ASN A 57 46.35 -26.75 21.66
CA ASN A 57 47.27 -27.67 22.36
C ASN A 57 46.53 -28.97 22.77
N HIS A 58 45.66 -29.50 21.91
CA HIS A 58 44.91 -30.76 22.12
C HIS A 58 44.05 -30.81 23.40
N GLN A 59 43.60 -29.66 23.92
CA GLN A 59 42.78 -29.61 25.15
C GLN A 59 41.41 -30.30 24.97
N ILE A 60 40.85 -30.18 23.77
CA ILE A 60 39.72 -30.98 23.28
C ILE A 60 39.82 -31.11 21.76
N GLU A 61 39.53 -32.31 21.27
CA GLU A 61 39.59 -32.66 19.86
C GLU A 61 38.73 -33.91 19.62
N GLY A 62 38.43 -34.21 18.36
CA GLY A 62 37.65 -35.40 18.03
C GLY A 62 37.65 -35.76 16.56
N TYR A 63 37.05 -36.91 16.25
CA TYR A 63 36.84 -37.39 14.89
C TYR A 63 35.56 -38.26 14.83
N ALA A 64 35.03 -38.43 13.61
CA ALA A 64 33.83 -39.23 13.37
C ALA A 64 34.18 -40.62 12.81
N SER A 65 33.32 -41.62 13.05
CA SER A 65 33.48 -42.99 12.52
C SER A 65 33.39 -43.10 10.99
N ALA A 66 32.81 -42.09 10.33
CA ALA A 66 32.66 -41.96 8.89
C ALA A 66 32.90 -40.50 8.49
N THR A 67 33.10 -40.21 7.21
CA THR A 67 33.13 -38.83 6.69
C THR A 67 31.71 -38.29 6.43
N SER A 68 30.74 -39.18 6.27
CA SER A 68 29.35 -38.89 5.97
C SER A 68 28.40 -39.87 6.69
N VAL A 69 27.11 -39.56 6.68
CA VAL A 69 26.03 -40.47 7.12
C VAL A 69 24.75 -40.13 6.35
N ASN A 70 24.03 -41.13 5.85
CA ASN A 70 22.73 -40.90 5.21
C ASN A 70 21.64 -40.65 6.27
N ARG A 71 20.58 -39.91 5.91
CA ARG A 71 19.39 -39.74 6.76
C ARG A 71 18.80 -41.10 7.14
N GLY A 72 18.44 -41.27 8.42
CA GLY A 72 18.02 -42.53 9.01
C GLY A 72 19.17 -43.38 9.58
N GLY A 73 20.42 -43.03 9.30
CA GLY A 73 21.62 -43.68 9.84
C GLY A 73 22.09 -43.10 11.18
N SER A 74 23.27 -43.55 11.61
CA SER A 74 23.96 -43.02 12.79
C SER A 74 25.47 -42.91 12.56
N ILE A 75 26.09 -41.98 13.28
CA ILE A 75 27.53 -41.70 13.21
C ILE A 75 28.10 -41.56 14.62
N SER A 76 29.25 -42.16 14.87
CA SER A 76 29.91 -42.12 16.19
C SER A 76 30.93 -40.99 16.24
N LEU A 77 30.82 -40.12 17.24
CA LEU A 77 31.73 -39.00 17.50
C LEU A 77 32.66 -39.38 18.66
N PHE A 78 33.94 -39.58 18.36
CA PHE A 78 34.98 -39.84 19.35
C PHE A 78 35.59 -38.52 19.79
N THR A 79 35.57 -38.25 21.10
CA THR A 79 36.16 -37.05 21.70
C THR A 79 37.30 -37.43 22.62
N ASN A 80 38.41 -36.69 22.53
CA ASN A 80 39.53 -36.70 23.47
C ASN A 80 39.54 -35.36 24.22
N THR A 81 39.61 -35.38 25.55
CA THR A 81 39.78 -34.17 26.36
C THR A 81 40.42 -34.48 27.71
N THR A 82 41.16 -33.51 28.25
CA THR A 82 41.71 -33.55 29.62
C THR A 82 40.76 -32.99 30.67
N ASP A 83 39.70 -32.29 30.25
CA ASP A 83 38.69 -31.75 31.17
C ASP A 83 37.75 -32.86 31.67
N SER A 84 37.17 -32.68 32.86
CA SER A 84 36.28 -33.68 33.48
C SER A 84 34.93 -33.83 32.77
N SER A 85 34.55 -32.85 31.95
CA SER A 85 33.33 -32.85 31.17
C SER A 85 33.50 -32.05 29.88
N TYR A 86 32.59 -32.24 28.93
CA TYR A 86 32.51 -31.41 27.73
C TYR A 86 31.06 -31.30 27.26
N SER A 87 30.77 -30.35 26.38
CA SER A 87 29.51 -30.29 25.66
C SER A 87 29.67 -30.50 24.17
N ILE A 88 28.62 -31.06 23.55
CA ILE A 88 28.45 -31.16 22.10
C ILE A 88 27.28 -30.27 21.68
N GLU A 89 27.50 -29.44 20.67
CA GLU A 89 26.45 -28.74 19.92
C GLU A 89 26.55 -29.10 18.44
N ILE A 90 25.49 -29.68 17.86
CA ILE A 90 25.45 -30.01 16.43
C ILE A 90 24.85 -28.86 15.64
N PHE A 91 25.52 -28.44 14.56
CA PHE A 91 25.04 -27.44 13.62
C PHE A 91 25.07 -27.97 12.18
N ARG A 92 24.00 -27.71 11.41
CA ARG A 92 24.04 -27.76 9.95
C ARG A 92 24.61 -26.44 9.46
N MET A 93 25.57 -26.48 8.54
CA MET A 93 26.15 -25.32 7.89
C MET A 93 25.29 -24.90 6.70
N GLY A 94 25.19 -23.60 6.44
CA GLY A 94 24.28 -23.06 5.41
C GLY A 94 24.26 -21.54 5.38
N TRP A 95 23.29 -20.94 4.70
CA TRP A 95 23.16 -19.48 4.64
C TRP A 95 22.49 -18.91 5.90
N TYR A 96 21.25 -19.32 6.18
CA TYR A 96 20.41 -18.91 7.32
C TYR A 96 20.43 -17.40 7.61
N GLY A 97 20.08 -16.58 6.62
CA GLY A 97 20.09 -15.12 6.74
C GLY A 97 21.48 -14.52 6.93
N GLY A 98 22.53 -15.23 6.51
CA GLY A 98 23.94 -14.85 6.66
C GLY A 98 24.60 -15.37 7.94
N LEU A 99 23.84 -15.95 8.88
CA LEU A 99 24.36 -16.41 10.18
C LEU A 99 25.26 -17.64 10.07
N GLY A 100 25.20 -18.40 8.96
CA GLY A 100 26.18 -19.43 8.61
C GLY A 100 25.90 -20.85 9.12
N GLY A 101 24.95 -21.03 10.03
CA GLY A 101 24.53 -22.35 10.47
C GLY A 101 23.27 -22.35 11.34
N ARG A 102 22.65 -23.52 11.50
CA ARG A 102 21.50 -23.74 12.39
C ARG A 102 21.82 -24.84 13.39
N ARG A 103 21.50 -24.60 14.67
CA ARG A 103 21.61 -25.63 15.72
C ARG A 103 20.54 -26.72 15.50
N MET A 104 20.97 -27.97 15.44
CA MET A 104 20.14 -29.11 15.06
C MET A 104 19.41 -29.76 16.23
N MET A 105 20.00 -29.67 17.43
CA MET A 105 19.49 -30.29 18.66
C MET A 105 19.91 -29.50 19.90
N PRO A 106 19.30 -29.73 21.08
CA PRO A 106 19.76 -29.16 22.34
C PRO A 106 21.23 -29.53 22.63
N THR A 107 21.92 -28.63 23.33
CA THR A 107 23.30 -28.87 23.81
C THR A 107 23.35 -30.10 24.72
N ILE A 108 24.25 -31.03 24.42
CA ILE A 108 24.49 -32.24 25.22
C ILE A 108 25.69 -31.99 26.12
N GLN A 109 25.65 -32.43 27.38
CA GLN A 109 26.84 -32.50 28.26
C GLN A 109 27.20 -33.96 28.54
N LEU A 110 28.49 -34.26 28.47
CA LEU A 110 29.05 -35.61 28.60
C LEU A 110 30.28 -35.60 29.50
N SER A 111 30.57 -36.75 30.13
CA SER A 111 31.82 -36.93 30.89
C SER A 111 33.03 -36.90 29.97
N GLY A 112 34.06 -36.15 30.37
CA GLY A 112 35.31 -36.09 29.64
C GLY A 112 36.03 -37.43 29.68
N THR A 113 36.66 -37.80 28.56
CA THR A 113 37.45 -39.02 28.43
C THR A 113 38.74 -38.66 27.73
N GLN A 114 39.87 -38.92 28.39
CA GLN A 114 41.16 -38.91 27.73
C GLN A 114 41.30 -40.23 26.97
N GLN A 115 41.39 -40.15 25.65
CA GLN A 115 41.47 -41.33 24.79
C GLN A 115 42.87 -41.97 24.88
N PRO A 116 43.01 -43.27 24.59
CA PRO A 116 44.32 -43.89 24.43
C PRO A 116 45.16 -43.15 23.38
N ALA A 117 46.46 -43.02 23.62
CA ALA A 117 47.38 -42.43 22.65
C ALA A 117 47.32 -43.22 21.33
N CYS A 118 47.11 -42.51 20.21
CA CYS A 118 46.92 -43.15 18.91
C CYS A 118 48.26 -43.70 18.38
N PRO A 119 48.41 -45.03 18.24
CA PRO A 119 49.68 -45.62 17.83
C PRO A 119 50.00 -45.36 16.35
N VAL A 120 51.30 -45.35 16.05
CA VAL A 120 51.79 -45.62 14.70
C VAL A 120 51.63 -47.13 14.46
N VAL A 121 50.64 -47.49 13.64
CA VAL A 121 50.25 -48.88 13.36
C VAL A 121 51.08 -49.52 12.23
N ASP A 122 51.75 -48.70 11.42
CA ASP A 122 52.78 -49.14 10.47
C ASP A 122 53.89 -48.09 10.40
N ALA A 123 55.09 -48.47 10.85
CA ALA A 123 56.26 -47.60 10.89
C ALA A 123 56.89 -47.34 9.50
N ASN A 124 56.64 -48.20 8.50
CA ASN A 124 57.19 -48.03 7.15
C ASN A 124 56.42 -46.97 6.35
N THR A 125 55.11 -46.86 6.57
CA THR A 125 54.23 -45.88 5.93
C THR A 125 53.91 -44.68 6.83
N PHE A 126 54.40 -44.70 8.07
CA PHE A 126 54.02 -43.81 9.18
C PHE A 126 52.50 -43.69 9.38
N ARG A 127 51.75 -44.77 9.10
CA ARG A 127 50.30 -44.82 9.34
C ARG A 127 50.05 -44.68 10.84
N LEU A 128 49.47 -43.57 11.24
CA LEU A 128 48.91 -43.37 12.57
C LEU A 128 47.40 -43.58 12.51
N GLU A 129 46.84 -44.25 13.51
CA GLU A 129 45.41 -44.47 13.64
C GLU A 129 44.97 -44.53 15.10
N CYS A 130 43.86 -43.86 15.44
CA CYS A 130 43.26 -43.90 16.77
C CYS A 130 42.26 -45.04 16.91
N ASN A 131 42.29 -45.73 18.06
CA ASN A 131 41.24 -46.68 18.47
C ASN A 131 40.38 -46.06 19.58
N GLY A 132 39.65 -45.00 19.22
CA GLY A 132 38.79 -44.27 20.14
C GLY A 132 37.71 -45.16 20.77
N THR A 133 37.40 -44.90 22.03
CA THR A 133 36.43 -45.64 22.84
C THR A 133 35.34 -44.71 23.39
N SER A 134 34.21 -45.28 23.78
CA SER A 134 33.07 -44.55 24.37
C SER A 134 32.60 -43.33 23.54
N PRO A 135 32.29 -43.49 22.24
CA PRO A 135 31.82 -42.38 21.42
C PRO A 135 30.42 -41.91 21.85
N TYR A 136 30.10 -40.67 21.53
CA TYR A 136 28.70 -40.24 21.42
C TYR A 136 28.13 -40.74 20.08
N ILE A 137 27.08 -41.56 20.13
CA ILE A 137 26.38 -42.02 18.92
C ILE A 137 25.31 -40.99 18.56
N LEU A 138 25.53 -40.27 17.46
CA LEU A 138 24.57 -39.35 16.88
C LEU A 138 23.66 -40.11 15.92
N ASN A 139 22.37 -40.19 16.22
CA ASN A 139 21.36 -40.68 15.29
C ASN A 139 20.87 -39.52 14.42
N VAL A 140 20.84 -39.72 13.10
CA VAL A 140 20.33 -38.76 12.13
C VAL A 140 18.93 -39.21 11.72
N PRO A 141 17.84 -38.66 12.30
CA PRO A 141 16.50 -39.08 11.95
C PRO A 141 16.16 -38.78 10.48
N TYR A 142 15.32 -39.62 9.89
CA TYR A 142 14.70 -39.39 8.60
C TYR A 142 13.19 -39.27 8.79
N ASP A 143 12.60 -38.23 8.20
CA ASP A 143 11.17 -38.12 8.03
C ASP A 143 10.91 -37.83 6.55
N PRO A 144 10.23 -38.73 5.80
CA PRO A 144 9.91 -38.50 4.40
C PRO A 144 8.85 -37.40 4.19
N ALA A 145 8.11 -37.01 5.25
CA ALA A 145 7.15 -35.90 5.19
C ALA A 145 7.80 -34.53 5.52
N ASP A 146 8.99 -34.51 6.13
CA ASP A 146 9.79 -33.31 6.33
C ASP A 146 11.16 -33.43 5.64
N PRO A 147 11.32 -32.93 4.39
CA PRO A 147 12.62 -32.94 3.71
C PRO A 147 13.66 -32.04 4.40
N THR A 148 13.23 -31.19 5.33
CA THR A 148 14.10 -30.32 6.14
C THR A 148 14.52 -30.95 7.47
N ASN A 149 14.00 -32.14 7.82
CA ASN A 149 14.42 -32.91 8.99
C ASN A 149 15.79 -33.56 8.71
N TRP A 150 16.85 -32.93 9.22
CA TRP A 150 18.24 -33.24 8.87
C TRP A 150 18.47 -33.24 7.35
N ALA A 151 18.08 -32.13 6.69
CA ALA A 151 18.38 -31.86 5.28
C ALA A 151 19.85 -32.12 4.97
N SER A 152 20.13 -32.68 3.78
CA SER A 152 21.49 -32.93 3.32
C SER A 152 22.33 -31.64 3.40
N GLY A 153 23.59 -31.76 3.83
CA GLY A 153 24.42 -30.62 4.18
C GLY A 153 25.77 -31.00 4.76
N VAL A 154 26.66 -30.03 4.88
CA VAL A 154 27.84 -30.12 5.76
C VAL A 154 27.41 -29.81 7.20
N TYR A 155 27.85 -30.62 8.15
CA TYR A 155 27.54 -30.50 9.57
C TYR A 155 28.82 -30.42 10.39
N ILE A 156 28.76 -29.67 11.49
CA ILE A 156 29.81 -29.66 12.50
C ILE A 156 29.22 -30.01 13.88
N ALA A 157 29.92 -30.88 14.59
CA ALA A 157 29.76 -31.06 16.02
C ALA A 157 30.79 -30.18 16.74
N LYS A 158 30.35 -29.03 17.27
CA LYS A 158 31.21 -28.15 18.06
C LYS A 158 31.34 -28.73 19.47
N LEU A 159 32.55 -29.15 19.81
CA LEU A 159 32.95 -29.62 21.13
C LEU A 159 33.37 -28.41 21.99
N THR A 160 32.99 -28.40 23.27
CA THR A 160 33.49 -27.40 24.25
C THR A 160 33.89 -28.10 25.54
N ALA A 161 35.17 -28.03 25.91
CA ALA A 161 35.71 -28.57 27.15
C ALA A 161 35.20 -27.77 28.36
N LEU A 162 34.87 -28.46 29.46
CA LEU A 162 34.29 -27.85 30.66
C LEU A 162 35.06 -28.31 31.92
N PRO A 163 35.63 -27.38 32.71
CA PRO A 163 35.34 -25.94 32.74
C PRO A 163 36.26 -25.05 31.89
N SER A 164 37.25 -25.58 31.19
CA SER A 164 38.30 -24.74 30.55
C SER A 164 37.79 -23.88 29.40
N GLY A 165 36.70 -24.26 28.75
CA GLY A 165 36.06 -23.53 27.64
C GLY A 165 36.80 -23.63 26.31
N TYR A 166 37.81 -24.49 26.16
CA TYR A 166 38.46 -24.73 24.86
C TYR A 166 37.50 -25.46 23.91
N GLN A 167 37.67 -25.23 22.61
CA GLN A 167 36.74 -25.65 21.57
C GLN A 167 37.45 -26.23 20.34
N ALA A 168 36.83 -27.25 19.76
CA ALA A 168 37.19 -27.84 18.47
C ALA A 168 35.90 -28.35 17.78
N ASN A 169 35.95 -28.60 16.49
CA ASN A 169 34.84 -29.24 15.76
C ASN A 169 35.14 -30.70 15.45
N VAL A 170 34.10 -31.42 15.06
CA VAL A 170 34.18 -32.62 14.22
C VAL A 170 33.26 -32.38 13.03
N ILE A 171 33.82 -32.41 11.81
CA ILE A 171 33.07 -32.23 10.56
C ILE A 171 32.56 -33.57 10.02
N PHE A 172 31.35 -33.59 9.48
CA PHE A 172 30.77 -34.71 8.73
C PHE A 172 29.70 -34.19 7.75
N VAL A 173 29.40 -34.97 6.71
CA VAL A 173 28.29 -34.68 5.78
C VAL A 173 27.06 -35.50 6.15
N VAL A 174 25.87 -34.90 6.07
CA VAL A 174 24.61 -35.66 6.03
C VAL A 174 24.20 -35.78 4.58
N ARG A 175 24.10 -37.02 4.09
CA ARG A 175 23.67 -37.33 2.73
C ARG A 175 22.15 -37.46 2.69
N ASP A 176 21.58 -37.30 1.50
CA ASP A 176 20.26 -37.82 1.19
C ASP A 176 20.39 -38.68 -0.06
N ASP A 177 20.62 -39.98 0.13
CA ASP A 177 20.85 -40.93 -0.97
C ASP A 177 19.58 -41.15 -1.84
N THR A 178 18.44 -40.56 -1.45
CA THR A 178 17.20 -40.54 -2.24
C THR A 178 17.01 -39.26 -3.06
N SER A 179 17.91 -38.28 -2.90
CA SER A 179 17.82 -36.98 -3.58
C SER A 179 17.91 -37.12 -5.10
N ALA A 180 17.12 -36.29 -5.79
CA ALA A 180 17.20 -36.02 -7.22
C ALA A 180 17.50 -34.52 -7.47
N SER A 181 18.22 -33.88 -6.54
CA SER A 181 18.50 -32.45 -6.59
C SER A 181 19.26 -32.05 -7.87
N LYS A 182 18.99 -30.86 -8.41
CA LYS A 182 19.65 -30.37 -9.64
C LYS A 182 21.19 -30.44 -9.52
N TYR A 183 21.73 -30.07 -8.36
CA TYR A 183 23.17 -30.11 -8.08
C TYR A 183 23.51 -31.11 -6.96
N VAL A 184 24.71 -31.69 -7.04
CA VAL A 184 25.37 -32.38 -5.92
C VAL A 184 26.74 -31.78 -5.64
N PHE A 185 26.97 -31.39 -4.39
CA PHE A 185 28.18 -30.73 -3.89
C PHE A 185 29.10 -31.76 -3.24
N GLN A 186 30.32 -31.89 -3.75
CA GLN A 186 31.36 -32.79 -3.25
C GLN A 186 32.35 -32.04 -2.36
N THR A 187 32.43 -32.42 -1.09
CA THR A 187 33.41 -31.93 -0.10
C THR A 187 34.71 -32.74 -0.17
N GLY A 188 35.86 -32.04 -0.21
CA GLY A 188 37.21 -32.57 -0.48
C GLY A 188 37.91 -33.20 0.72
N VAL A 189 37.23 -34.06 1.48
CA VAL A 189 37.74 -34.70 2.71
C VAL A 189 39.05 -35.48 2.51
N ASN A 190 39.31 -36.04 1.33
CA ASN A 190 40.58 -36.70 1.00
C ASN A 190 41.74 -35.71 1.11
N THR A 191 41.58 -34.52 0.53
CA THR A 191 42.57 -33.44 0.58
C THR A 191 42.76 -32.95 2.00
N TYR A 192 41.67 -32.79 2.76
CA TYR A 192 41.76 -32.39 4.18
C TYR A 192 42.67 -33.36 4.94
N GLN A 193 42.48 -34.65 4.71
CA GLN A 193 43.21 -35.71 5.38
C GLN A 193 44.64 -35.92 4.86
N ALA A 194 44.90 -35.64 3.58
CA ALA A 194 46.23 -35.62 2.98
C ALA A 194 47.13 -34.52 3.58
N TYR A 195 46.56 -33.34 3.82
CA TYR A 195 47.24 -32.21 4.46
C TYR A 195 47.26 -32.31 5.99
N ASN A 196 46.38 -33.11 6.59
CA ASN A 196 46.26 -33.24 8.04
C ASN A 196 47.58 -33.72 8.69
N ALA A 197 48.20 -32.83 9.47
CA ALA A 197 49.46 -33.10 10.17
C ALA A 197 49.26 -33.72 11.56
N TRP A 198 48.01 -33.96 12.00
CA TRP A 198 47.71 -34.44 13.36
C TRP A 198 48.48 -35.72 13.72
N GLY A 199 49.12 -35.72 14.89
CA GLY A 199 50.07 -36.77 15.29
C GLY A 199 51.46 -36.61 14.65
N GLY A 200 51.75 -35.45 14.05
CA GLY A 200 53.04 -35.07 13.50
C GLY A 200 53.33 -35.58 12.08
N LYS A 201 52.36 -36.12 11.34
CA LYS A 201 52.55 -36.70 10.00
C LYS A 201 51.36 -36.45 9.07
N SER A 202 51.66 -35.98 7.87
CA SER A 202 50.75 -35.79 6.72
C SER A 202 51.34 -36.51 5.48
N LEU A 203 50.71 -36.37 4.30
CA LEU A 203 51.30 -36.79 3.02
C LEU A 203 52.31 -35.78 2.44
N TYR A 204 52.72 -34.78 3.21
CA TYR A 204 53.62 -33.70 2.78
C TYR A 204 54.83 -33.55 3.70
N THR A 205 55.99 -33.28 3.11
CA THR A 205 57.27 -33.09 3.81
C THR A 205 57.24 -31.87 4.74
N TYR A 206 56.71 -30.74 4.26
CA TYR A 206 56.86 -29.43 4.89
C TYR A 206 56.11 -29.28 6.23
N ASN A 207 55.02 -30.02 6.45
CA ASN A 207 54.26 -30.05 7.70
C ASN A 207 54.32 -31.42 8.41
N SER A 208 55.23 -32.31 8.00
CA SER A 208 55.52 -33.55 8.72
C SER A 208 56.77 -33.42 9.59
N SER A 209 56.68 -33.95 10.81
CA SER A 209 57.80 -34.02 11.76
C SER A 209 59.06 -34.63 11.11
N GLY A 210 60.19 -33.94 11.29
CA GLY A 210 61.49 -34.35 10.71
C GLY A 210 61.56 -34.25 9.17
N GLY A 211 60.59 -33.64 8.50
CA GLY A 211 60.56 -33.53 7.03
C GLY A 211 60.18 -34.82 6.30
N ILE A 212 59.82 -35.89 7.03
CA ILE A 212 59.52 -37.22 6.48
C ILE A 212 57.98 -37.40 6.46
N PRO A 213 57.33 -37.47 5.29
CA PRO A 213 55.89 -37.66 5.18
C PRO A 213 55.48 -39.10 5.51
N ALA A 214 54.21 -39.27 5.86
CA ALA A 214 53.54 -40.56 5.75
C ALA A 214 53.18 -40.86 4.28
N THR A 215 52.96 -42.13 3.96
CA THR A 215 52.33 -42.57 2.70
C THR A 215 50.91 -43.11 2.92
N LYS A 216 50.48 -43.18 4.19
CA LYS A 216 49.14 -43.61 4.61
C LYS A 216 48.64 -42.75 5.76
N VAL A 217 47.41 -42.23 5.65
CA VAL A 217 46.79 -41.35 6.65
C VAL A 217 45.34 -41.77 6.95
N SER A 218 45.01 -41.97 8.22
CA SER A 218 43.71 -42.55 8.64
C SER A 218 42.70 -41.50 9.10
N PHE A 219 41.47 -41.50 8.57
CA PHE A 219 40.35 -40.67 9.02
C PHE A 219 39.93 -40.94 10.47
N ASN A 220 40.40 -42.05 11.06
CA ASN A 220 40.29 -42.31 12.49
C ASN A 220 41.34 -41.50 13.28
N ARG A 221 41.37 -40.16 13.11
CA ARG A 221 42.14 -39.21 13.91
C ARG A 221 41.58 -37.77 13.73
N PRO A 222 41.75 -36.85 14.69
CA PRO A 222 41.33 -35.44 14.54
C PRO A 222 42.04 -34.68 13.41
N TYR A 223 41.51 -33.50 13.05
CA TYR A 223 42.14 -32.57 12.10
C TYR A 223 42.98 -31.50 12.82
N ASP A 224 44.20 -31.29 12.35
CA ASP A 224 45.15 -30.27 12.83
C ASP A 224 45.12 -28.99 11.97
N ASP A 225 43.95 -28.34 11.91
CA ASP A 225 43.67 -27.04 11.28
C ASP A 225 43.43 -25.92 12.32
N GLY A 226 43.59 -26.24 13.61
CA GLY A 226 43.23 -25.37 14.74
C GLY A 226 41.71 -25.17 14.96
N ARG A 227 40.85 -25.88 14.20
CA ARG A 227 39.38 -25.77 14.28
C ARG A 227 38.62 -27.11 14.29
N GLY A 228 39.27 -28.23 13.99
CA GLY A 228 38.69 -29.58 13.86
C GLY A 228 37.88 -29.82 12.58
N ALA A 229 38.02 -29.00 11.53
CA ALA A 229 37.14 -29.02 10.35
C ALA A 229 37.88 -29.17 9.00
N GLY A 230 39.17 -29.50 9.02
CA GLY A 230 39.97 -29.69 7.82
C GLY A 230 40.16 -28.39 7.04
N GLN A 231 39.82 -28.37 5.74
CA GLN A 231 39.95 -27.16 4.91
C GLN A 231 38.60 -26.49 4.58
N PHE A 232 37.49 -26.98 5.14
CA PHE A 232 36.13 -26.50 4.85
C PHE A 232 35.97 -24.98 5.02
N PHE A 233 36.40 -24.45 6.16
CA PHE A 233 36.31 -23.02 6.47
C PHE A 233 37.27 -22.13 5.68
N SER A 234 38.22 -22.72 4.96
CA SER A 234 39.20 -21.99 4.13
C SER A 234 38.76 -21.88 2.67
N TYR A 235 38.15 -22.94 2.12
CA TYR A 235 37.94 -23.05 0.67
C TYR A 235 36.51 -23.42 0.22
N GLU A 236 35.70 -24.11 1.04
CA GLU A 236 34.36 -24.56 0.61
C GLU A 236 33.21 -23.66 1.08
N ILE A 237 33.31 -23.11 2.30
CA ILE A 237 32.18 -22.43 2.95
C ILE A 237 31.61 -21.24 2.17
N ASN A 238 32.42 -20.49 1.40
CA ASN A 238 31.93 -19.37 0.59
C ASN A 238 31.02 -19.84 -0.55
N MET A 239 31.38 -20.95 -1.22
CA MET A 239 30.55 -21.52 -2.28
C MET A 239 29.29 -22.18 -1.70
N LEU A 240 29.41 -22.89 -0.57
CA LEU A 240 28.26 -23.45 0.15
C LEU A 240 27.26 -22.36 0.53
N ARG A 241 27.73 -21.27 1.17
CA ARG A 241 26.89 -20.13 1.55
C ARG A 241 26.31 -19.42 0.34
N PHE A 242 27.04 -19.34 -0.78
CA PHE A 242 26.52 -18.82 -2.03
C PHE A 242 25.36 -19.66 -2.55
N VAL A 243 25.54 -20.96 -2.80
CA VAL A 243 24.49 -21.79 -3.41
C VAL A 243 23.23 -21.86 -2.53
N GLU A 244 23.38 -21.91 -1.20
CA GLU A 244 22.22 -21.88 -0.29
C GLU A 244 21.55 -20.51 -0.17
N ARG A 245 22.30 -19.40 -0.24
CA ARG A 245 21.74 -18.05 -0.24
C ARG A 245 20.88 -17.78 -1.46
N GLU A 246 21.37 -18.23 -2.61
CA GLU A 246 20.66 -18.09 -3.89
C GLU A 246 19.56 -19.16 -4.06
N GLY A 247 19.41 -20.08 -3.10
CA GLY A 247 18.31 -21.04 -3.07
C GLY A 247 18.42 -22.17 -4.09
N TYR A 248 19.63 -22.50 -4.57
CA TYR A 248 19.83 -23.62 -5.48
C TYR A 248 19.42 -24.95 -4.83
N ASP A 249 18.86 -25.85 -5.62
CA ASP A 249 18.51 -27.20 -5.22
C ASP A 249 19.76 -28.11 -5.20
N VAL A 250 20.35 -28.30 -4.01
CA VAL A 250 21.64 -28.95 -3.82
C VAL A 250 21.61 -30.01 -2.71
N SER A 251 22.22 -31.17 -2.98
CA SER A 251 22.57 -32.19 -1.98
C SER A 251 24.09 -32.27 -1.78
N TYR A 252 24.54 -32.92 -0.72
CA TYR A 252 25.95 -32.94 -0.32
C TYR A 252 26.48 -34.35 -0.13
N ILE A 253 27.69 -34.58 -0.63
CA ILE A 253 28.48 -35.82 -0.52
C ILE A 253 29.95 -35.51 -0.23
N THR A 254 30.71 -36.55 0.09
CA THR A 254 32.16 -36.55 0.30
C THR A 254 32.85 -37.39 -0.77
N ASP A 255 34.17 -37.28 -0.87
CA ASP A 255 34.99 -38.12 -1.75
C ASP A 255 34.74 -39.64 -1.60
N ILE A 256 34.53 -40.11 -0.36
CA ILE A 256 34.33 -41.54 -0.06
C ILE A 256 32.99 -42.00 -0.63
N ASP A 257 31.95 -41.18 -0.52
CA ASP A 257 30.63 -41.51 -1.07
C ASP A 257 30.68 -41.67 -2.60
N LEU A 258 31.50 -40.85 -3.25
CA LEU A 258 31.80 -40.92 -4.67
C LEU A 258 32.73 -42.09 -5.05
N HIS A 259 33.51 -42.63 -4.11
CA HIS A 259 34.27 -43.88 -4.30
C HIS A 259 33.37 -45.11 -4.17
N GLU A 260 32.56 -45.17 -3.11
CA GLU A 260 31.72 -46.30 -2.72
C GLU A 260 30.54 -46.52 -3.67
N ASN A 261 29.93 -45.44 -4.20
CA ASN A 261 28.68 -45.51 -4.94
C ASN A 261 28.81 -44.95 -6.38
N SER A 262 28.87 -45.84 -7.36
CA SER A 262 28.96 -45.49 -8.78
C SER A 262 27.72 -44.78 -9.36
N SER A 263 26.56 -44.89 -8.72
CA SER A 263 25.34 -44.19 -9.12
C SER A 263 25.07 -42.92 -8.33
N VAL A 264 25.97 -42.47 -7.44
CA VAL A 264 25.72 -41.28 -6.60
C VAL A 264 25.48 -40.00 -7.41
N LEU A 265 25.94 -39.95 -8.67
CA LEU A 265 25.74 -38.82 -9.58
C LEU A 265 24.57 -39.00 -10.57
N SER A 266 23.93 -40.17 -10.66
CA SER A 266 22.97 -40.45 -11.74
C SER A 266 21.69 -39.62 -11.66
N ASN A 267 21.25 -39.32 -10.44
CA ASN A 267 19.97 -38.65 -10.16
C ASN A 267 20.06 -37.13 -10.21
N HIS A 268 21.27 -36.57 -10.27
CA HIS A 268 21.53 -35.14 -10.31
C HIS A 268 21.71 -34.63 -11.74
N SER A 269 21.57 -33.34 -11.99
CA SER A 269 21.82 -32.74 -13.31
C SER A 269 23.28 -32.30 -13.47
N ALA A 270 23.91 -31.83 -12.40
CA ALA A 270 25.33 -31.48 -12.36
C ALA A 270 26.02 -31.87 -11.04
N ALA A 271 27.32 -32.16 -11.11
CA ALA A 271 28.19 -32.43 -9.97
C ALA A 271 29.23 -31.31 -9.80
N LEU A 272 29.42 -30.86 -8.55
CA LEU A 272 30.34 -29.77 -8.21
C LEU A 272 31.46 -30.30 -7.32
N ALA A 273 32.71 -30.26 -7.81
CA ALA A 273 33.91 -30.44 -7.01
C ALA A 273 34.37 -29.05 -6.53
N VAL A 274 34.43 -28.83 -5.22
CA VAL A 274 34.55 -27.49 -4.63
C VAL A 274 35.69 -27.43 -3.62
N GLY A 275 36.27 -26.24 -3.44
CA GLY A 275 37.24 -25.98 -2.38
C GLY A 275 38.67 -26.32 -2.80
N HIS A 276 39.12 -27.53 -2.48
CA HIS A 276 40.44 -28.03 -2.89
C HIS A 276 40.38 -29.56 -3.09
N SER A 277 40.08 -29.99 -4.32
CA SER A 277 39.80 -31.40 -4.63
C SER A 277 41.00 -32.09 -5.30
N GLU A 278 42.17 -32.06 -4.63
CA GLU A 278 43.46 -32.55 -5.15
C GLU A 278 43.57 -34.09 -5.20
N TYR A 279 42.95 -34.79 -4.24
CA TYR A 279 43.18 -36.22 -3.97
C TYR A 279 42.01 -37.10 -4.40
N TRP A 280 42.17 -37.86 -5.48
CA TRP A 280 41.10 -38.64 -6.11
C TRP A 280 41.44 -40.13 -6.25
N SER A 281 40.46 -41.00 -5.99
CA SER A 281 40.56 -42.42 -6.32
C SER A 281 40.17 -42.68 -7.78
N TYR A 282 40.54 -43.86 -8.30
CA TYR A 282 40.19 -44.24 -9.67
C TYR A 282 38.68 -44.31 -9.91
N GLN A 283 37.94 -44.86 -8.95
CA GLN A 283 36.49 -44.95 -8.95
C GLN A 283 35.85 -43.56 -9.02
N MET A 284 36.32 -42.61 -8.21
CA MET A 284 35.78 -41.23 -8.22
C MET A 284 35.91 -40.58 -9.59
N ARG A 285 37.10 -40.68 -10.21
CA ARG A 285 37.35 -40.14 -11.55
C ARG A 285 36.46 -40.82 -12.60
N THR A 286 36.35 -42.14 -12.54
CA THR A 286 35.50 -42.94 -13.43
C THR A 286 34.02 -42.56 -13.29
N ASN A 287 33.56 -42.26 -12.08
CA ASN A 287 32.18 -41.87 -11.81
C ASN A 287 31.88 -40.45 -12.36
N PHE A 288 32.81 -39.49 -12.22
CA PHE A 288 32.70 -38.18 -12.89
C PHE A 288 32.74 -38.29 -14.42
N GLN A 289 33.64 -39.11 -14.98
CA GLN A 289 33.67 -39.39 -16.43
C GLN A 289 32.35 -40.00 -16.91
N SER A 290 31.80 -40.98 -16.19
CA SER A 290 30.53 -41.63 -16.51
C SER A 290 29.36 -40.65 -16.43
N ALA A 291 29.34 -39.74 -15.43
CA ALA A 291 28.32 -38.70 -15.33
C ALA A 291 28.39 -37.72 -16.51
N ARG A 292 29.59 -37.20 -16.84
CA ARG A 292 29.81 -36.35 -18.02
C ARG A 292 29.35 -37.05 -19.30
N ASP A 293 29.77 -38.29 -19.50
CA ASP A 293 29.49 -39.04 -20.73
C ASP A 293 28.00 -39.46 -20.81
N ALA A 294 27.27 -39.45 -19.68
CA ALA A 294 25.81 -39.56 -19.59
C ALA A 294 25.07 -38.20 -19.67
N GLY A 295 25.76 -37.10 -20.01
CA GLY A 295 25.15 -35.78 -20.23
C GLY A 295 25.02 -34.90 -18.99
N LYS A 296 25.60 -35.27 -17.84
CA LYS A 296 25.57 -34.48 -16.60
C LYS A 296 26.69 -33.45 -16.58
N GLY A 297 26.41 -32.21 -16.17
CA GLY A 297 27.43 -31.17 -16.07
C GLY A 297 28.44 -31.40 -14.95
N LEU A 298 29.69 -30.98 -15.16
CA LEU A 298 30.74 -31.01 -14.12
C LEU A 298 31.29 -29.60 -13.85
N GLY A 299 31.22 -29.15 -12.60
CA GLY A 299 31.81 -27.88 -12.16
C GLY A 299 33.00 -28.11 -11.24
N PHE A 300 34.20 -27.72 -11.68
CA PHE A 300 35.41 -27.71 -10.87
C PHE A 300 35.65 -26.27 -10.36
N ILE A 301 35.16 -25.99 -9.14
CA ILE A 301 35.12 -24.64 -8.56
C ILE A 301 36.35 -24.43 -7.66
N SER A 302 37.54 -24.63 -8.23
CA SER A 302 38.82 -24.78 -7.54
C SER A 302 40.00 -24.68 -8.54
N SER A 303 41.24 -24.82 -8.07
CA SER A 303 42.42 -25.25 -8.86
C SER A 303 42.92 -26.61 -8.38
N ASN A 304 43.99 -27.13 -8.99
CA ASN A 304 44.71 -28.34 -8.62
C ASN A 304 43.80 -29.58 -8.47
N ASN A 305 42.72 -29.62 -9.27
CA ASN A 305 41.72 -30.68 -9.20
C ASN A 305 42.26 -31.99 -9.77
N VAL A 306 41.94 -33.12 -9.12
CA VAL A 306 42.27 -34.47 -9.61
C VAL A 306 43.78 -34.66 -9.88
N TYR A 307 44.66 -34.07 -9.07
CA TYR A 307 46.12 -34.06 -9.30
C TYR A 307 46.82 -35.34 -8.82
N TRP A 308 46.49 -35.83 -7.62
CA TRP A 308 47.02 -37.10 -7.08
C TRP A 308 46.01 -38.25 -7.20
N GLN A 309 46.47 -39.40 -7.71
CA GLN A 309 45.74 -40.65 -7.57
C GLN A 309 46.02 -41.26 -6.20
N LEU A 310 44.96 -41.64 -5.49
CA LEU A 310 45.01 -42.40 -4.24
C LEU A 310 44.24 -43.72 -4.36
N ARG A 311 44.39 -44.56 -3.34
CA ARG A 311 43.47 -45.66 -3.05
C ARG A 311 43.14 -45.68 -1.56
N TYR A 312 42.14 -46.45 -1.19
CA TYR A 312 41.73 -46.62 0.19
C TYR A 312 42.17 -47.97 0.78
N GLU A 313 42.29 -48.00 2.11
CA GLU A 313 42.47 -49.20 2.92
C GLU A 313 41.54 -49.16 4.15
N PRO A 314 41.07 -50.32 4.65
CA PRO A 314 40.23 -50.38 5.84
C PRO A 314 40.99 -50.01 7.12
N SER A 315 40.25 -49.71 8.18
CA SER A 315 40.78 -49.56 9.55
C SER A 315 41.48 -50.84 10.01
N VAL A 316 42.64 -50.71 10.65
CA VAL A 316 43.35 -51.85 11.28
C VAL A 316 42.71 -52.32 12.58
N PHE A 317 41.86 -51.52 13.22
CA PHE A 317 41.27 -51.86 14.53
C PHE A 317 39.91 -52.53 14.43
N ASN A 318 39.06 -52.08 13.50
CA ASN A 318 37.68 -52.57 13.38
C ASN A 318 37.30 -53.05 11.96
N GLY A 319 38.23 -53.00 10.99
CA GLY A 319 37.98 -53.45 9.62
C GLY A 319 37.02 -52.58 8.81
N ALA A 320 36.55 -51.44 9.34
CA ALA A 320 35.67 -50.53 8.60
C ALA A 320 36.35 -50.08 7.30
N ALA A 321 35.60 -50.13 6.19
CA ALA A 321 36.08 -49.76 4.86
C ALA A 321 36.53 -48.29 4.80
N ASP A 322 37.46 -48.03 3.89
CA ASP A 322 37.84 -46.70 3.40
C ASP A 322 38.24 -45.65 4.45
N ARG A 323 38.69 -46.13 5.62
CA ARG A 323 39.18 -45.29 6.72
C ARG A 323 40.60 -44.78 6.52
N THR A 324 41.38 -45.30 5.57
CA THR A 324 42.77 -44.84 5.32
C THR A 324 42.97 -44.45 3.87
N VAL A 325 43.42 -43.20 3.65
CA VAL A 325 43.93 -42.73 2.36
C VAL A 325 45.37 -43.20 2.20
N VAL A 326 45.66 -43.84 1.08
CA VAL A 326 47.00 -44.31 0.69
C VAL A 326 47.47 -43.50 -0.51
N CYS A 327 48.64 -42.84 -0.39
CA CYS A 327 49.32 -42.24 -1.52
C CYS A 327 50.84 -42.19 -1.29
N TYR A 328 51.59 -42.87 -2.15
CA TYR A 328 53.05 -42.95 -2.09
C TYR A 328 53.73 -41.78 -2.80
N LYS A 329 53.03 -41.10 -3.72
CA LYS A 329 53.51 -40.03 -4.61
C LYS A 329 54.69 -40.41 -5.53
N ASP A 330 55.10 -41.67 -5.49
CA ASP A 330 56.24 -42.25 -6.19
C ASP A 330 55.92 -43.73 -6.44
N TYR A 331 55.72 -44.10 -7.72
CA TYR A 331 55.34 -45.46 -8.10
C TYR A 331 56.42 -46.48 -7.75
N THR A 332 57.69 -46.08 -7.65
CA THR A 332 58.79 -47.00 -7.30
C THR A 332 58.74 -47.48 -5.85
N LYS A 333 57.95 -46.81 -5.00
CA LYS A 333 57.69 -47.18 -3.61
C LYS A 333 56.34 -47.85 -3.39
N ASP A 334 55.46 -47.85 -4.39
CA ASP A 334 54.09 -48.32 -4.25
C ASP A 334 54.00 -49.85 -4.42
N PRO A 335 53.53 -50.61 -3.41
CA PRO A 335 53.38 -52.07 -3.49
C PRO A 335 52.53 -52.56 -4.68
N VAL A 336 51.58 -51.76 -5.18
CA VAL A 336 50.76 -52.11 -6.34
C VAL A 336 51.60 -52.15 -7.61
N TYR A 337 52.53 -51.20 -7.79
CA TYR A 337 53.44 -51.20 -8.93
C TYR A 337 54.51 -52.29 -8.79
N LEU A 338 55.07 -52.43 -7.59
CA LEU A 338 56.12 -53.41 -7.27
C LEU A 338 55.65 -54.87 -7.42
N ALA A 339 54.34 -55.13 -7.36
CA ALA A 339 53.76 -56.44 -7.68
C ALA A 339 53.92 -56.85 -9.16
N GLY A 340 54.25 -55.92 -10.06
CA GLY A 340 54.59 -56.23 -11.44
C GLY A 340 53.42 -56.58 -12.36
N ASP A 341 52.19 -56.23 -12.00
CA ASP A 341 50.97 -56.45 -12.80
C ASP A 341 50.49 -55.12 -13.45
N PRO A 342 50.74 -54.89 -14.75
CA PRO A 342 50.29 -53.69 -15.45
C PRO A 342 48.77 -53.51 -15.46
N SER A 343 47.98 -54.58 -15.29
CA SER A 343 46.52 -54.47 -15.19
C SER A 343 46.06 -53.76 -13.92
N LYS A 344 46.94 -53.56 -12.94
CA LYS A 344 46.67 -52.84 -11.68
C LYS A 344 47.27 -51.44 -11.63
N TYR A 345 47.90 -50.96 -12.70
CA TYR A 345 48.52 -49.62 -12.71
C TYR A 345 47.53 -48.48 -12.46
N PHE A 346 46.23 -48.69 -12.74
CA PHE A 346 45.14 -47.78 -12.36
C PHE A 346 44.91 -47.63 -10.84
N LEU A 347 45.62 -48.38 -9.98
CA LEU A 347 45.59 -48.28 -8.52
C LEU A 347 46.92 -47.77 -7.91
N VAL A 348 47.90 -47.41 -8.74
CA VAL A 348 49.22 -46.90 -8.33
C VAL A 348 49.14 -45.42 -8.00
N THR A 349 49.72 -45.02 -6.87
CA THR A 349 49.43 -43.72 -6.26
C THR A 349 50.50 -42.68 -6.55
N VAL A 350 50.39 -42.07 -7.73
CA VAL A 350 51.23 -40.99 -8.27
C VAL A 350 50.35 -39.86 -8.80
N ARG A 351 50.95 -38.83 -9.42
CA ARG A 351 50.17 -37.82 -10.15
C ARG A 351 49.44 -38.49 -11.31
N TRP A 352 48.23 -38.05 -11.57
CA TRP A 352 47.37 -38.61 -12.61
C TRP A 352 48.01 -38.58 -14.02
N ARG A 353 48.75 -37.51 -14.33
CA ARG A 353 49.52 -37.36 -15.59
C ARG A 353 50.77 -38.25 -15.71
N ASP A 354 51.29 -38.80 -14.61
CA ASP A 354 52.57 -39.51 -14.59
C ASP A 354 52.41 -41.01 -14.91
N PHE A 355 53.49 -41.62 -15.40
CA PHE A 355 53.64 -43.07 -15.42
C PHE A 355 53.54 -43.65 -13.99
N PRO A 356 52.84 -44.78 -13.78
CA PRO A 356 52.24 -45.65 -14.79
C PRO A 356 50.77 -45.35 -15.15
N VAL A 357 50.14 -44.35 -14.51
CA VAL A 357 48.71 -44.05 -14.65
C VAL A 357 48.42 -43.41 -16.02
N ASN A 358 49.23 -42.43 -16.44
CA ASN A 358 49.18 -41.79 -17.75
C ASN A 358 47.79 -41.25 -18.16
N LEU A 359 47.03 -40.70 -17.20
CA LEU A 359 45.71 -40.10 -17.42
C LEU A 359 45.71 -38.64 -16.96
N PRO A 360 46.30 -37.70 -17.73
CA PRO A 360 46.36 -36.28 -17.36
C PRO A 360 44.99 -35.68 -17.02
N GLU A 361 45.02 -34.74 -16.08
CA GLU A 361 43.85 -34.13 -15.44
C GLU A 361 42.98 -33.39 -16.46
N ASN A 362 43.61 -32.69 -17.41
CA ASN A 362 42.93 -31.92 -18.45
C ASN A 362 41.96 -32.76 -19.29
N THR A 363 42.21 -34.06 -19.48
CA THR A 363 41.33 -34.97 -20.23
C THR A 363 39.92 -35.15 -19.61
N LEU A 364 39.75 -34.78 -18.34
CA LEU A 364 38.47 -34.68 -17.65
C LEU A 364 38.14 -33.23 -17.26
N VAL A 365 39.06 -32.55 -16.60
CA VAL A 365 38.82 -31.24 -15.96
C VAL A 365 38.82 -30.10 -16.98
N GLY A 366 39.70 -30.17 -17.99
CA GLY A 366 39.94 -29.12 -18.98
C GLY A 366 41.33 -28.48 -18.83
N LEU A 367 41.71 -28.09 -17.61
CA LEU A 367 43.02 -27.54 -17.29
C LEU A 367 43.86 -28.53 -16.46
N MET A 368 45.10 -28.14 -16.15
CA MET A 368 46.02 -28.89 -15.29
C MET A 368 46.77 -27.94 -14.36
N TYR A 369 47.02 -28.39 -13.13
CA TYR A 369 47.88 -27.70 -12.17
C TYR A 369 49.21 -27.25 -12.78
N GLN A 370 49.54 -25.97 -12.54
CA GLN A 370 50.80 -25.35 -12.92
C GLN A 370 51.62 -24.90 -11.70
N ASN A 371 51.11 -24.00 -10.85
CA ASN A 371 51.89 -23.40 -9.76
C ASN A 371 51.11 -23.15 -8.47
N ASP A 372 51.85 -23.16 -7.36
CA ASP A 372 51.48 -22.68 -6.02
C ASP A 372 52.18 -21.33 -5.70
N GLY A 373 51.70 -20.63 -4.67
CA GLY A 373 52.19 -19.32 -4.24
C GLY A 373 51.58 -18.16 -5.03
N VAL A 374 50.52 -18.44 -5.80
CA VAL A 374 49.86 -17.49 -6.69
C VAL A 374 49.00 -16.51 -5.89
N THR A 375 49.12 -15.23 -6.19
CA THR A 375 48.18 -14.19 -5.78
C THR A 375 48.10 -13.13 -6.86
N GLY A 376 46.88 -12.79 -7.27
CA GLY A 376 46.60 -11.79 -8.28
C GLY A 376 45.11 -11.69 -8.56
N ASP A 377 44.77 -11.29 -9.78
CA ASP A 377 43.41 -11.07 -10.24
C ASP A 377 43.04 -12.11 -11.30
N ILE A 378 41.77 -12.50 -11.39
CA ILE A 378 41.27 -13.20 -12.58
C ILE A 378 41.06 -12.14 -13.67
N VAL A 379 41.64 -12.31 -14.86
CA VAL A 379 41.53 -11.36 -15.97
C VAL A 379 40.70 -11.96 -17.10
N ILE A 380 39.50 -11.41 -17.30
CA ILE A 380 38.54 -11.92 -18.29
C ILE A 380 39.08 -11.72 -19.72
N SER A 381 39.07 -12.79 -20.52
CA SER A 381 39.63 -12.80 -21.89
C SER A 381 38.60 -13.10 -22.98
N ASN A 382 37.42 -13.63 -22.62
CA ASN A 382 36.35 -13.99 -23.56
C ASN A 382 34.95 -13.60 -23.04
N ALA A 383 34.74 -12.32 -22.75
CA ALA A 383 33.46 -11.75 -22.32
C ALA A 383 32.35 -11.84 -23.38
N SER A 384 32.68 -12.22 -24.62
CA SER A 384 31.71 -12.61 -25.67
C SER A 384 31.06 -13.98 -25.44
N HIS A 385 31.61 -14.82 -24.55
CA HIS A 385 31.01 -16.10 -24.21
C HIS A 385 29.69 -15.91 -23.44
N SER A 386 28.69 -16.75 -23.69
CA SER A 386 27.35 -16.66 -23.09
C SER A 386 27.35 -16.64 -21.56
N LEU A 387 28.34 -17.29 -20.93
CA LEU A 387 28.55 -17.27 -19.47
C LEU A 387 28.79 -15.87 -18.89
N PHE A 388 29.17 -14.88 -19.71
CA PHE A 388 29.32 -13.48 -19.26
C PHE A 388 28.08 -12.61 -19.53
N ASN A 389 27.03 -13.15 -20.16
CA ASN A 389 25.76 -12.44 -20.33
C ASN A 389 25.27 -11.87 -18.99
N THR A 390 24.72 -10.65 -19.02
CA THR A 390 24.23 -9.87 -17.85
C THR A 390 25.23 -9.63 -16.68
N SER A 391 26.44 -10.20 -16.71
CA SER A 391 27.44 -10.04 -15.64
C SER A 391 28.07 -8.63 -15.57
N GLY A 392 28.00 -7.87 -16.67
CA GLY A 392 28.68 -6.59 -16.82
C GLY A 392 30.21 -6.68 -16.98
N LEU A 393 30.79 -7.89 -16.93
CA LEU A 393 32.21 -8.12 -17.15
C LEU A 393 32.58 -7.96 -18.64
N GLN A 394 33.77 -7.43 -18.90
CA GLN A 394 34.31 -7.17 -20.24
C GLN A 394 35.72 -7.76 -20.38
N ASN A 395 36.22 -7.92 -21.62
CA ASN A 395 37.61 -8.31 -21.85
C ASN A 395 38.57 -7.31 -21.17
N GLY A 396 39.55 -7.83 -20.44
CA GLY A 396 40.45 -7.03 -19.60
C GLY A 396 39.87 -6.62 -18.25
N THR A 397 38.69 -7.11 -17.84
CA THR A 397 38.18 -6.88 -16.48
C THR A 397 38.98 -7.70 -15.48
N HIS A 398 39.49 -7.03 -14.45
CA HIS A 398 40.18 -7.65 -13.30
C HIS A 398 39.17 -7.95 -12.19
N LEU A 399 39.07 -9.23 -11.79
CA LEU A 399 38.40 -9.63 -10.55
C LEU A 399 39.45 -9.65 -9.43
N THR A 400 39.59 -8.50 -8.76
CA THR A 400 40.75 -8.23 -7.89
C THR A 400 40.88 -9.20 -6.72
N GLY A 401 42.06 -9.80 -6.58
CA GLY A 401 42.39 -10.72 -5.50
C GLY A 401 41.75 -12.11 -5.60
N LEU A 402 40.97 -12.41 -6.65
CA LEU A 402 40.29 -13.70 -6.84
C LEU A 402 41.16 -14.78 -7.49
N LEU A 403 42.44 -14.53 -7.75
CA LEU A 403 43.38 -15.55 -8.26
C LEU A 403 44.34 -16.04 -7.16
N GLY A 404 44.48 -17.37 -7.07
CA GLY A 404 45.34 -18.13 -6.17
C GLY A 404 44.54 -19.08 -5.27
N LYS A 405 45.12 -19.66 -4.21
CA LYS A 405 46.56 -19.75 -3.90
C LYS A 405 47.34 -20.54 -4.97
N GLU A 406 46.67 -21.43 -5.69
CA GLU A 406 47.22 -22.17 -6.83
C GLU A 406 46.52 -21.76 -8.14
N ALA A 407 47.16 -22.06 -9.26
CA ALA A 407 46.69 -21.77 -10.60
C ALA A 407 46.85 -22.97 -11.53
N ASP A 408 45.81 -23.21 -12.33
CA ASP A 408 45.81 -24.19 -13.41
C ASP A 408 45.94 -23.48 -14.76
N HIS A 409 46.44 -24.20 -15.76
CA HIS A 409 46.72 -23.69 -17.11
C HIS A 409 46.29 -24.70 -18.18
N LEU A 410 46.04 -24.22 -19.39
CA LEU A 410 45.70 -25.04 -20.54
C LEU A 410 46.95 -25.72 -21.12
N TYR A 411 46.98 -27.05 -21.04
CA TYR A 411 48.00 -27.89 -21.67
C TYR A 411 47.45 -28.71 -22.83
N ALA A 412 48.34 -29.16 -23.72
CA ALA A 412 48.01 -30.10 -24.79
C ALA A 412 47.35 -31.39 -24.26
N GLY A 413 46.42 -31.95 -25.02
CA GLY A 413 45.61 -33.11 -24.60
C GLY A 413 44.27 -32.75 -23.91
N ALA A 414 43.98 -31.46 -23.73
CA ALA A 414 42.66 -31.01 -23.31
C ALA A 414 41.56 -31.38 -24.34
N PRO A 415 40.30 -31.56 -23.90
CA PRO A 415 39.16 -31.89 -24.76
C PRO A 415 38.98 -30.94 -25.95
N ALA A 416 38.53 -31.51 -27.07
CA ALA A 416 38.24 -30.75 -28.28
C ALA A 416 37.15 -29.69 -28.03
N GLY A 417 37.35 -28.48 -28.56
CA GLY A 417 36.39 -27.38 -28.40
C GLY A 417 36.45 -26.66 -27.06
N ILE A 418 37.45 -26.94 -26.20
CA ILE A 418 37.69 -26.15 -24.98
C ILE A 418 37.90 -24.65 -25.29
N GLN A 419 37.29 -23.81 -24.48
CA GLN A 419 37.35 -22.35 -24.60
C GLN A 419 37.85 -21.73 -23.31
N LEU A 420 38.77 -20.77 -23.43
CA LEU A 420 39.18 -19.94 -22.31
C LEU A 420 38.16 -18.81 -22.07
N LEU A 421 37.89 -18.55 -20.80
CA LEU A 421 37.00 -17.52 -20.28
C LEU A 421 37.80 -16.38 -19.63
N ALA A 422 38.87 -16.74 -18.92
CA ALA A 422 39.88 -15.85 -18.37
C ALA A 422 41.28 -16.36 -18.72
N HIS A 423 42.24 -15.45 -18.85
CA HIS A 423 43.65 -15.74 -19.08
C HIS A 423 44.47 -14.72 -18.31
N SER A 424 44.93 -15.13 -17.12
CA SER A 424 45.26 -14.23 -16.02
C SER A 424 46.76 -14.24 -15.75
N PRO A 425 47.52 -13.17 -16.05
CA PRO A 425 48.95 -13.13 -15.77
C PRO A 425 49.22 -13.04 -14.27
N TYR A 426 50.18 -13.83 -13.79
CA TYR A 426 50.75 -13.71 -12.45
C TYR A 426 52.27 -13.85 -12.49
N VAL A 427 52.95 -13.44 -11.41
CA VAL A 427 54.43 -13.48 -11.35
C VAL A 427 54.87 -14.29 -10.15
N ILE A 428 55.81 -15.22 -10.38
CA ILE A 428 56.54 -15.92 -9.32
C ILE A 428 58.03 -15.59 -9.50
N GLY A 429 58.62 -14.94 -8.49
CA GLY A 429 59.97 -14.37 -8.59
C GLY A 429 60.04 -13.30 -9.67
N THR A 430 60.71 -13.59 -10.78
CA THR A 430 60.84 -12.72 -11.95
C THR A 430 60.12 -13.25 -13.20
N THR A 431 59.48 -14.41 -13.11
CA THR A 431 58.86 -15.08 -14.27
C THR A 431 57.36 -14.83 -14.28
N THR A 432 56.86 -14.34 -15.41
CA THR A 432 55.42 -14.25 -15.68
C THR A 432 54.88 -15.60 -16.14
N PHE A 433 53.81 -16.02 -15.50
CA PHE A 433 53.03 -17.22 -15.78
C PHE A 433 51.57 -16.81 -16.02
N PHE A 434 50.75 -17.76 -16.48
CA PHE A 434 49.33 -17.54 -16.73
C PHE A 434 48.47 -18.57 -16.00
N ALA A 435 47.31 -18.12 -15.51
CA ALA A 435 46.26 -18.94 -14.93
C ALA A 435 45.03 -18.83 -15.83
N ASP A 436 44.46 -19.97 -16.19
CA ASP A 436 43.31 -20.04 -17.08
C ASP A 436 42.03 -20.35 -16.33
N MET A 437 40.90 -19.95 -16.91
CA MET A 437 39.57 -20.40 -16.55
C MET A 437 38.92 -20.90 -17.83
N SER A 438 38.24 -22.05 -17.81
CA SER A 438 37.79 -22.68 -19.04
C SER A 438 36.40 -23.33 -18.96
N VAL A 439 35.84 -23.57 -20.14
CA VAL A 439 34.65 -24.40 -20.34
C VAL A 439 34.83 -25.25 -21.60
N TYR A 440 34.30 -26.46 -21.59
CA TYR A 440 34.12 -27.26 -22.80
C TYR A 440 32.79 -28.01 -22.77
N THR A 441 32.28 -28.36 -23.95
CA THR A 441 31.12 -29.24 -24.09
C THR A 441 31.60 -30.63 -24.50
N ALA A 442 31.28 -31.64 -23.70
CA ALA A 442 31.60 -33.04 -24.00
C ALA A 442 30.75 -33.56 -25.17
N ALA A 443 31.15 -34.69 -25.77
CA ALA A 443 30.42 -35.32 -26.88
C ALA A 443 28.98 -35.74 -26.53
N SER A 444 28.67 -35.88 -25.23
CA SER A 444 27.34 -36.12 -24.67
C SER A 444 26.43 -34.90 -24.61
N GLY A 445 26.97 -33.69 -24.87
CA GLY A 445 26.30 -32.41 -24.60
C GLY A 445 26.54 -31.86 -23.19
N ALA A 446 27.15 -32.61 -22.27
CA ALA A 446 27.47 -32.12 -20.93
C ALA A 446 28.44 -30.93 -20.99
N SER A 447 28.13 -29.84 -20.26
CA SER A 447 29.11 -28.78 -20.03
C SER A 447 30.06 -29.16 -18.89
N VAL A 448 31.34 -28.87 -19.07
CA VAL A 448 32.36 -28.97 -18.02
C VAL A 448 33.02 -27.61 -17.86
N PHE A 449 33.00 -27.08 -16.64
CA PHE A 449 33.61 -25.80 -16.28
C PHE A 449 34.74 -26.01 -15.28
N ASP A 450 35.83 -25.28 -15.46
CA ASP A 450 36.95 -25.23 -14.53
C ASP A 450 37.33 -23.78 -14.22
N ALA A 451 37.30 -23.45 -12.93
CA ALA A 451 37.67 -22.14 -12.41
C ALA A 451 39.19 -21.88 -12.50
N GLY A 452 40.00 -22.95 -12.51
CA GLY A 452 41.46 -22.89 -12.47
C GLY A 452 42.04 -22.14 -11.27
N THR A 453 41.24 -21.90 -10.22
CA THR A 453 41.67 -21.19 -9.01
C THR A 453 40.73 -21.37 -7.79
N PHE A 454 41.31 -21.52 -6.58
CA PHE A 454 40.56 -21.64 -5.31
C PHE A 454 39.78 -20.38 -4.90
N LYS A 455 40.25 -19.20 -5.31
CA LYS A 455 39.77 -17.92 -4.77
C LYS A 455 38.52 -17.36 -5.48
N LEU A 456 38.03 -17.97 -6.57
CA LEU A 456 36.79 -17.54 -7.22
C LEU A 456 35.59 -17.51 -6.24
N PRO A 457 35.33 -18.55 -5.43
CA PRO A 457 34.36 -18.52 -4.33
C PRO A 457 34.45 -17.33 -3.37
N TRP A 458 35.64 -16.76 -3.12
CA TRP A 458 35.77 -15.63 -2.20
C TRP A 458 35.11 -14.35 -2.74
N GLY A 459 34.92 -14.24 -4.06
CA GLY A 459 34.13 -13.17 -4.67
C GLY A 459 32.61 -13.34 -4.53
N LEU A 460 32.13 -14.49 -4.05
CA LEU A 460 30.70 -14.85 -4.04
C LEU A 460 30.00 -14.58 -2.70
N ASP A 461 30.73 -14.68 -1.59
CA ASP A 461 30.24 -14.49 -0.22
C ASP A 461 31.35 -13.88 0.66
N ASN A 462 30.96 -13.08 1.66
CA ASN A 462 31.89 -12.32 2.50
C ASN A 462 32.44 -13.06 3.73
N TYR A 463 32.16 -14.35 3.90
CA TYR A 463 32.65 -15.09 5.06
C TYR A 463 34.17 -15.29 5.01
N GLY A 464 34.87 -14.88 6.07
CA GLY A 464 36.21 -15.34 6.42
C GLY A 464 37.35 -14.97 5.47
N ASN A 465 37.09 -14.15 4.45
CA ASN A 465 38.05 -13.84 3.39
C ASN A 465 38.54 -12.38 3.42
N ASN A 466 39.60 -12.12 2.66
CA ASN A 466 40.22 -10.79 2.49
C ASN A 466 39.95 -10.18 1.10
N ALA A 467 39.10 -10.81 0.29
CA ALA A 467 38.80 -10.39 -1.08
C ALA A 467 37.41 -9.73 -1.16
N PRO A 468 37.21 -8.74 -2.05
CA PRO A 468 35.91 -8.10 -2.18
C PRO A 468 34.89 -9.03 -2.84
N VAL A 469 33.68 -9.09 -2.29
CA VAL A 469 32.52 -9.67 -2.97
C VAL A 469 32.25 -8.88 -4.26
N ASN A 470 32.03 -9.57 -5.37
CA ASN A 470 31.93 -8.99 -6.70
C ASN A 470 30.65 -9.45 -7.41
N ALA A 471 29.75 -8.51 -7.71
CA ALA A 471 28.45 -8.81 -8.33
C ALA A 471 28.57 -9.42 -9.74
N GLY A 472 29.58 -9.03 -10.52
CA GLY A 472 29.84 -9.60 -11.84
C GLY A 472 30.34 -11.04 -11.75
N ALA A 473 31.21 -11.34 -10.78
CA ALA A 473 31.64 -12.72 -10.48
C ALA A 473 30.47 -13.59 -9.98
N GLN A 474 29.59 -13.03 -9.14
CA GLN A 474 28.36 -13.71 -8.71
C GLN A 474 27.45 -14.05 -9.90
N GLN A 475 27.17 -13.08 -10.78
CA GLN A 475 26.34 -13.33 -11.97
C GLN A 475 26.99 -14.32 -12.94
N PHE A 476 28.30 -14.22 -13.14
CA PHE A 476 29.07 -15.20 -13.93
C PHE A 476 28.91 -16.62 -13.36
N VAL A 477 29.06 -16.82 -12.04
CA VAL A 477 28.88 -18.14 -11.43
C VAL A 477 27.44 -18.64 -11.50
N ARG A 478 26.42 -17.77 -11.43
CA ARG A 478 25.02 -18.17 -11.73
C ARG A 478 24.89 -18.74 -13.14
N ASN A 479 25.44 -18.02 -14.13
CA ASN A 479 25.41 -18.44 -15.52
C ASN A 479 26.17 -19.77 -15.73
N VAL A 480 27.28 -19.98 -15.02
CA VAL A 480 28.02 -21.25 -14.99
C VAL A 480 27.13 -22.37 -14.45
N LEU A 481 26.50 -22.19 -13.29
CA LEU A 481 25.65 -23.20 -12.67
C LEU A 481 24.47 -23.57 -13.59
N ALA A 482 23.74 -22.58 -14.11
CA ALA A 482 22.68 -22.77 -15.10
C ALA A 482 23.15 -23.59 -16.31
N ASN A 483 24.27 -23.18 -16.93
CA ASN A 483 24.86 -23.88 -18.07
C ASN A 483 25.35 -25.31 -17.75
N LEU A 484 25.71 -25.64 -16.51
CA LEU A 484 26.06 -27.01 -16.12
C LEU A 484 24.84 -27.95 -16.12
N ILE A 485 23.65 -27.47 -15.76
CA ILE A 485 22.42 -28.29 -15.78
C ILE A 485 21.66 -28.21 -17.11
N GLY A 486 22.15 -27.43 -18.07
CA GLY A 486 21.50 -27.20 -19.37
C GLY A 486 20.32 -26.23 -19.31
N ASP A 487 20.23 -25.44 -18.23
CA ASP A 487 19.14 -24.50 -17.93
C ASP A 487 18.98 -23.43 -19.02
N ARG A 488 17.72 -23.07 -19.30
CA ARG A 488 17.40 -21.95 -20.18
C ARG A 488 16.70 -20.86 -19.38
N PRO A 489 17.03 -19.58 -19.60
CA PRO A 489 16.38 -18.50 -18.88
C PRO A 489 14.87 -18.45 -19.17
N PRO A 490 14.07 -17.97 -18.20
CA PRO A 490 12.63 -18.01 -18.29
C PRO A 490 12.16 -16.99 -19.33
N VAL A 491 10.94 -17.12 -19.82
CA VAL A 491 10.31 -16.14 -20.70
C VAL A 491 9.45 -15.21 -19.84
N ALA A 492 9.98 -14.03 -19.55
CA ALA A 492 9.23 -12.98 -18.86
C ALA A 492 8.17 -12.38 -19.79
N ASN A 493 6.92 -12.36 -19.35
CA ASN A 493 5.80 -11.75 -20.07
C ASN A 493 5.05 -10.79 -19.13
N ALA A 494 5.23 -9.49 -19.34
CA ALA A 494 4.60 -8.44 -18.54
C ALA A 494 3.16 -8.11 -18.97
N GLY A 495 2.63 -8.78 -19.99
CA GLY A 495 1.34 -8.43 -20.59
C GLY A 495 1.29 -7.00 -21.13
N GLY A 496 0.08 -6.44 -21.17
CA GLY A 496 -0.17 -5.09 -21.67
C GLY A 496 -0.05 -4.95 -23.20
N PRO A 497 0.15 -3.73 -23.72
CA PRO A 497 0.23 -2.47 -22.97
C PRO A 497 -1.07 -2.18 -22.21
N TYR A 498 -0.93 -1.57 -21.03
CA TYR A 498 -2.04 -1.25 -20.14
C TYR A 498 -2.56 0.17 -20.37
N SER A 499 -3.84 0.39 -20.09
CA SER A 499 -4.44 1.71 -20.04
C SER A 499 -5.22 1.91 -18.75
N GLY A 500 -5.20 3.13 -18.21
CA GLY A 500 -5.83 3.44 -16.93
C GLY A 500 -6.18 4.93 -16.79
N ILE A 501 -6.71 5.28 -15.62
CA ILE A 501 -7.04 6.65 -15.24
C ILE A 501 -6.31 6.94 -13.92
N SER A 502 -5.75 8.15 -13.79
CA SER A 502 -5.05 8.55 -12.58
C SER A 502 -5.93 8.37 -11.33
N LYS A 503 -5.31 7.96 -10.22
CA LYS A 503 -5.98 7.62 -8.96
C LYS A 503 -7.01 6.48 -9.06
N ARG A 504 -6.98 5.63 -10.09
CA ARG A 504 -7.70 4.34 -10.12
C ARG A 504 -6.73 3.17 -10.26
N SER A 505 -7.07 2.04 -9.65
CA SER A 505 -6.26 0.83 -9.76
C SER A 505 -6.42 0.19 -11.14
N ILE A 506 -5.31 -0.22 -11.75
CA ILE A 506 -5.27 -1.18 -12.86
C ILE A 506 -4.79 -2.54 -12.34
N GLN A 507 -5.17 -3.61 -13.03
CA GLN A 507 -4.68 -4.97 -12.79
C GLN A 507 -3.57 -5.27 -13.80
N LEU A 508 -2.42 -5.74 -13.32
CA LEU A 508 -1.36 -6.29 -14.16
C LEU A 508 -1.34 -7.82 -14.03
N ASP A 509 -0.74 -8.49 -15.01
CA ASP A 509 -0.75 -9.94 -15.14
C ASP A 509 0.55 -10.45 -15.79
N ALA A 510 1.31 -11.25 -15.03
CA ALA A 510 2.51 -11.95 -15.50
C ALA A 510 2.30 -13.45 -15.67
N THR A 511 1.08 -13.98 -15.53
CA THR A 511 0.82 -15.44 -15.56
C THR A 511 1.09 -16.11 -16.91
N ALA A 512 1.23 -15.31 -17.98
CA ALA A 512 1.71 -15.76 -19.29
C ALA A 512 3.25 -15.82 -19.39
N SER A 513 3.97 -15.60 -18.29
CA SER A 513 5.40 -15.91 -18.18
C SER A 513 5.57 -17.42 -18.01
N SER A 514 6.60 -18.00 -18.62
CA SER A 514 6.81 -19.44 -18.64
C SER A 514 8.28 -19.78 -18.54
N ASP A 515 8.58 -20.95 -18.00
CA ASP A 515 9.92 -21.51 -18.04
C ASP A 515 9.96 -22.71 -19.01
N PRO A 516 10.94 -22.83 -19.92
CA PRO A 516 10.95 -23.91 -20.90
C PRO A 516 11.31 -25.30 -20.34
N ASP A 517 11.99 -25.36 -19.19
CA ASP A 517 12.64 -26.55 -18.63
C ASP A 517 12.53 -26.68 -17.10
N GLY A 518 11.82 -25.75 -16.45
CA GLY A 518 11.56 -25.71 -15.02
C GLY A 518 10.24 -25.01 -14.66
N VAL A 519 10.24 -24.22 -13.58
CA VAL A 519 9.07 -23.49 -13.05
C VAL A 519 9.44 -22.10 -12.52
N ILE A 520 8.53 -21.14 -12.69
CA ILE A 520 8.72 -19.78 -12.15
C ILE A 520 8.56 -19.75 -10.64
N LEU A 521 9.62 -19.36 -9.93
CA LEU A 521 9.62 -19.17 -8.46
C LEU A 521 9.34 -17.72 -8.04
N GLY A 522 9.63 -16.72 -8.88
CA GLY A 522 9.59 -15.32 -8.48
C GLY A 522 9.21 -14.34 -9.58
N TYR A 523 8.46 -13.31 -9.19
CA TYR A 523 8.13 -12.13 -10.00
C TYR A 523 8.66 -10.89 -9.28
N GLN A 524 9.11 -9.90 -10.04
CA GLN A 524 9.48 -8.58 -9.52
C GLN A 524 9.09 -7.50 -10.52
N TRP A 525 8.05 -6.73 -10.16
CA TRP A 525 7.58 -5.58 -10.90
C TRP A 525 8.22 -4.29 -10.38
N ASP A 526 8.62 -3.42 -11.30
CA ASP A 526 8.80 -1.98 -11.10
C ASP A 526 7.78 -1.28 -12.00
N PHE A 527 6.90 -0.48 -11.42
CA PHE A 527 5.82 0.19 -12.16
C PHE A 527 6.28 1.48 -12.86
N GLY A 528 7.55 1.89 -12.72
CA GLY A 528 8.10 3.09 -13.36
C GLY A 528 7.75 4.40 -12.65
N ASP A 529 7.10 4.34 -11.49
CA ASP A 529 6.80 5.49 -10.62
C ASP A 529 7.52 5.41 -9.25
N GLY A 530 8.45 4.45 -9.10
CA GLY A 530 9.19 4.20 -7.86
C GLY A 530 8.53 3.18 -6.92
N THR A 531 7.40 2.59 -7.29
CA THR A 531 6.74 1.52 -6.53
C THR A 531 6.90 0.15 -7.21
N THR A 532 6.84 -0.92 -6.41
CA THR A 532 7.18 -2.30 -6.84
C THR A 532 6.21 -3.35 -6.29
N SER A 533 6.24 -4.55 -6.85
CA SER A 533 5.49 -5.71 -6.32
C SER A 533 6.16 -7.04 -6.67
N THR A 534 5.88 -8.10 -5.89
CA THR A 534 6.36 -9.47 -6.14
C THR A 534 5.24 -10.46 -6.47
N LEU A 535 3.99 -9.98 -6.60
CA LEU A 535 2.85 -10.82 -6.99
C LEU A 535 2.86 -11.09 -8.50
N ALA A 536 2.41 -12.28 -8.92
CA ALA A 536 2.19 -12.58 -10.34
C ALA A 536 1.10 -11.69 -10.98
N GLN A 537 0.11 -11.28 -10.20
CA GLN A 537 -1.02 -10.45 -10.62
C GLN A 537 -1.26 -9.29 -9.63
N PRO A 538 -0.44 -8.22 -9.65
CA PRO A 538 -0.62 -7.09 -8.75
C PRO A 538 -1.68 -6.10 -9.26
N THR A 539 -2.36 -5.41 -8.33
CA THR A 539 -3.06 -4.16 -8.63
C THR A 539 -2.14 -2.98 -8.36
N HIS A 540 -2.15 -1.96 -9.21
CA HIS A 540 -1.39 -0.73 -9.01
C HIS A 540 -2.20 0.53 -9.35
N GLN A 541 -1.93 1.64 -8.67
CA GLN A 541 -2.66 2.92 -8.79
C GLN A 541 -1.68 4.08 -8.98
N TYR A 542 -1.59 4.61 -10.21
CA TYR A 542 -0.74 5.77 -10.50
C TYR A 542 -1.36 7.07 -9.98
N SER A 543 -0.53 7.93 -9.38
CA SER A 543 -0.97 9.19 -8.77
C SER A 543 -1.21 10.33 -9.78
N ALA A 544 -0.54 10.27 -10.93
CA ALA A 544 -0.61 11.23 -12.02
C ALA A 544 -0.93 10.54 -13.36
N ASN A 545 -1.26 11.34 -14.36
CA ASN A 545 -1.31 10.93 -15.76
C ASN A 545 0.10 10.83 -16.37
N GLY A 546 0.24 10.07 -17.44
CA GLY A 546 1.51 9.89 -18.14
C GLY A 546 1.58 8.55 -18.86
N THR A 547 2.74 8.26 -19.45
CA THR A 547 3.09 6.90 -19.90
C THR A 547 4.22 6.40 -19.02
N TYR A 548 3.96 5.32 -18.29
CA TYR A 548 4.92 4.69 -17.40
C TYR A 548 5.50 3.44 -18.07
N THR A 549 6.82 3.28 -18.02
CA THR A 549 7.49 2.05 -18.45
C THR A 549 7.52 1.09 -17.28
N ILE A 550 6.73 0.03 -17.38
CA ILE A 550 6.70 -1.05 -16.39
C ILE A 550 7.80 -2.05 -16.74
N THR A 551 8.61 -2.43 -15.76
CA THR A 551 9.59 -3.51 -15.90
C THR A 551 9.12 -4.71 -15.09
N LEU A 552 9.08 -5.88 -15.72
CA LEU A 552 8.90 -7.16 -15.04
C LEU A 552 10.20 -7.94 -15.14
N ALA A 553 10.71 -8.40 -14.00
CA ALA A 553 11.67 -9.48 -13.94
C ALA A 553 11.03 -10.76 -13.41
N VAL A 554 11.46 -11.89 -13.95
CA VAL A 554 10.96 -13.22 -13.60
C VAL A 554 12.16 -14.14 -13.32
N THR A 555 12.04 -14.99 -12.31
CA THR A 555 13.08 -15.95 -11.86
C THR A 555 12.48 -17.35 -11.71
N ASP A 556 13.20 -18.36 -12.18
CA ASP A 556 12.85 -19.80 -12.18
C ASP A 556 13.46 -20.61 -11.01
N ASP A 557 13.34 -21.95 -11.04
CA ASP A 557 13.89 -22.88 -10.05
C ASP A 557 15.39 -23.18 -10.18
N ALA A 558 16.01 -22.80 -11.31
CA ALA A 558 17.46 -22.79 -11.47
C ALA A 558 18.09 -21.45 -11.00
N GLY A 559 17.28 -20.45 -10.67
CA GLY A 559 17.75 -19.11 -10.28
C GLY A 559 18.16 -18.24 -11.47
N SER A 560 17.85 -18.66 -12.70
CA SER A 560 17.98 -17.84 -13.90
C SER A 560 16.95 -16.71 -13.86
N ARG A 561 17.21 -15.62 -14.61
CA ARG A 561 16.38 -14.41 -14.55
C ARG A 561 16.25 -13.75 -15.91
N ASN A 562 15.01 -13.47 -16.30
CA ASN A 562 14.69 -12.71 -17.50
C ASN A 562 13.98 -11.40 -17.12
N VAL A 563 14.14 -10.37 -17.95
CA VAL A 563 13.55 -9.05 -17.74
C VAL A 563 12.90 -8.59 -19.04
N THR A 564 11.64 -8.17 -18.95
CA THR A 564 10.89 -7.59 -20.06
C THR A 564 10.26 -6.27 -19.62
N THR A 565 9.82 -5.46 -20.59
CA THR A 565 9.14 -4.19 -20.32
C THR A 565 7.82 -4.09 -21.09
N THR A 566 6.89 -3.34 -20.52
CA THR A 566 5.61 -2.96 -21.13
C THR A 566 5.27 -1.53 -20.71
N THR A 567 4.15 -0.98 -21.17
CA THR A 567 3.76 0.40 -20.82
C THR A 567 2.39 0.46 -20.17
N ALA A 568 2.19 1.43 -19.28
CA ALA A 568 0.87 1.85 -18.81
C ALA A 568 0.63 3.31 -19.22
N THR A 569 -0.37 3.53 -20.06
CA THR A 569 -0.84 4.88 -20.44
C THR A 569 -1.98 5.29 -19.52
N ILE A 570 -1.72 6.25 -18.65
CA ILE A 570 -2.64 6.74 -17.63
C ILE A 570 -3.20 8.08 -18.07
N ALA A 571 -4.51 8.13 -18.32
CA ALA A 571 -5.24 9.33 -18.69
C ALA A 571 -5.67 10.14 -17.45
N ASP A 572 -5.91 11.42 -17.64
CA ASP A 572 -6.65 12.23 -16.67
C ASP A 572 -8.16 12.03 -16.82
N GLN A 573 -8.89 12.19 -15.71
CA GLN A 573 -10.34 12.34 -15.73
C GLN A 573 -10.79 13.32 -14.63
N PRO A 574 -11.83 14.14 -14.85
CA PRO A 574 -12.50 14.84 -13.77
C PRO A 574 -13.26 13.85 -12.87
N ILE A 575 -13.31 14.17 -11.57
CA ILE A 575 -14.07 13.40 -10.57
C ILE A 575 -14.90 14.40 -9.79
N VAL A 576 -16.22 14.18 -9.73
CA VAL A 576 -17.14 15.07 -9.02
C VAL A 576 -17.34 14.58 -7.60
N SER A 577 -17.22 15.49 -6.63
CA SER A 577 -17.65 15.30 -5.25
C SER A 577 -18.72 16.33 -4.90
N LEU A 578 -19.83 15.86 -4.32
CA LEU A 578 -21.02 16.66 -3.99
C LEU A 578 -21.27 16.59 -2.49
N SER A 579 -21.33 17.74 -1.81
CA SER A 579 -21.54 17.80 -0.35
C SER A 579 -22.45 18.97 0.06
N PRO A 580 -23.56 18.74 0.79
CA PRO A 580 -24.10 17.42 1.18
C PRO A 580 -24.63 16.63 -0.03
N SER A 581 -24.82 15.33 0.14
CA SER A 581 -25.32 14.41 -0.91
C SER A 581 -26.85 14.40 -1.06
N THR A 582 -27.58 15.11 -0.20
CA THR A 582 -29.04 15.34 -0.26
C THR A 582 -29.35 16.75 0.28
N LEU A 583 -30.46 17.35 -0.17
CA LEU A 583 -30.99 18.60 0.40
C LEU A 583 -32.45 18.40 0.86
N SER A 584 -32.75 18.82 2.09
CA SER A 584 -34.06 18.61 2.72
C SER A 584 -34.57 19.91 3.33
N PHE A 585 -35.66 20.42 2.76
CA PHE A 585 -36.26 21.71 3.08
C PHE A 585 -37.32 21.58 4.17
N ALA A 586 -37.43 22.62 5.00
CA ALA A 586 -38.50 22.73 6.00
C ALA A 586 -39.89 22.88 5.33
N ASN A 587 -40.94 22.76 6.13
CA ASN A 587 -42.32 22.96 5.66
C ASN A 587 -42.50 24.38 5.11
N GLN A 588 -42.99 24.50 3.87
CA GLN A 588 -43.15 25.77 3.15
C GLN A 588 -44.61 25.94 2.71
N GLN A 589 -45.19 27.12 2.89
CA GLN A 589 -46.57 27.39 2.45
C GLN A 589 -46.67 27.45 0.93
N ALA A 590 -47.74 26.88 0.36
CA ALA A 590 -47.95 26.86 -1.08
C ALA A 590 -47.93 28.29 -1.67
N ASN A 591 -47.27 28.44 -2.82
CA ASN A 591 -46.99 29.71 -3.51
C ASN A 591 -46.06 30.67 -2.74
N THR A 592 -45.23 30.16 -1.82
CA THR A 592 -44.16 30.93 -1.17
C THR A 592 -42.82 30.19 -1.27
N THR A 593 -41.70 30.92 -1.22
CA THR A 593 -40.34 30.38 -1.43
C THR A 593 -39.60 30.19 -0.11
N SER A 594 -38.86 29.08 0.01
CA SER A 594 -37.96 28.83 1.14
C SER A 594 -36.70 29.72 1.12
N ALA A 595 -36.00 29.77 2.26
CA ALA A 595 -34.59 30.15 2.25
C ALA A 595 -33.77 29.16 1.39
N PRO A 596 -32.69 29.61 0.73
CA PRO A 596 -31.82 28.75 -0.05
C PRO A 596 -31.03 27.78 0.83
N GLN A 597 -30.83 26.55 0.35
CA GLN A 597 -29.82 25.63 0.88
C GLN A 597 -28.68 25.51 -0.13
N THR A 598 -27.45 25.49 0.37
CA THR A 598 -26.24 25.40 -0.45
C THR A 598 -25.70 23.98 -0.47
N MET A 599 -25.29 23.51 -1.65
CA MET A 599 -24.37 22.41 -1.79
C MET A 599 -23.08 22.85 -2.48
N THR A 600 -21.99 22.12 -2.22
CA THR A 600 -20.68 22.32 -2.84
C THR A 600 -20.43 21.22 -3.86
N LEU A 601 -20.12 21.61 -5.08
CA LEU A 601 -19.54 20.76 -6.13
C LEU A 601 -18.03 20.97 -6.14
N THR A 602 -17.24 19.90 -6.12
CA THR A 602 -15.77 19.94 -6.19
C THR A 602 -15.26 19.00 -7.27
N ASN A 603 -14.34 19.46 -8.12
CA ASN A 603 -13.58 18.59 -9.01
C ASN A 603 -12.35 18.04 -8.26
N THR A 604 -12.41 16.79 -7.80
CA THR A 604 -11.30 16.10 -7.11
C THR A 604 -10.40 15.29 -8.06
N GLY A 605 -10.74 15.28 -9.35
CA GLY A 605 -9.97 14.65 -10.42
C GLY A 605 -8.72 15.46 -10.79
N THR A 606 -8.15 15.15 -11.96
CA THR A 606 -6.95 15.82 -12.49
C THR A 606 -7.22 16.54 -13.81
N ALA A 607 -8.17 16.07 -14.63
CA ALA A 607 -8.65 16.80 -15.79
C ALA A 607 -9.74 17.83 -15.43
N VAL A 608 -9.97 18.76 -16.37
CA VAL A 608 -11.05 19.74 -16.32
C VAL A 608 -12.41 19.04 -16.34
N LEU A 609 -13.26 19.41 -15.38
CA LEU A 609 -14.67 19.06 -15.34
C LEU A 609 -15.45 20.09 -16.18
N SER A 610 -16.00 19.63 -17.30
CA SER A 610 -16.82 20.44 -18.20
C SER A 610 -18.29 20.28 -17.85
N ILE A 611 -18.92 21.32 -17.30
CA ILE A 611 -20.33 21.33 -16.93
C ILE A 611 -21.15 21.88 -18.12
N THR A 612 -22.12 21.09 -18.57
CA THR A 612 -23.00 21.41 -19.72
C THR A 612 -24.42 21.77 -19.30
N GLY A 613 -24.85 21.43 -18.08
CA GLY A 613 -26.13 21.86 -17.53
C GLY A 613 -26.22 21.66 -16.02
N ILE A 614 -26.99 22.53 -15.35
CA ILE A 614 -27.38 22.38 -13.94
C ILE A 614 -28.88 22.69 -13.87
N ALA A 615 -29.71 21.70 -13.55
CA ALA A 615 -31.16 21.81 -13.57
C ALA A 615 -31.79 21.15 -12.35
N THR A 616 -33.00 21.58 -11.98
CA THR A 616 -33.81 20.99 -10.92
C THR A 616 -35.13 20.46 -11.47
N THR A 617 -35.69 19.44 -10.82
CA THR A 617 -36.99 18.86 -11.17
C THR A 617 -38.02 19.10 -10.06
N GLY A 618 -39.29 19.25 -10.43
CA GLY A 618 -40.39 19.49 -9.47
C GLY A 618 -40.44 20.92 -8.94
N ASP A 619 -40.82 21.08 -7.68
CA ASP A 619 -41.10 22.37 -7.03
C ASP A 619 -39.82 23.08 -6.53
N TYR A 620 -38.70 22.91 -7.25
CA TYR A 620 -37.37 23.40 -6.87
C TYR A 620 -36.74 24.21 -8.00
N SER A 621 -36.01 25.26 -7.64
CA SER A 621 -35.15 26.01 -8.58
C SER A 621 -33.77 26.23 -8.00
N GLN A 622 -32.77 26.42 -8.88
CA GLN A 622 -31.38 26.59 -8.49
C GLN A 622 -30.78 27.91 -9.01
N SER A 623 -29.80 28.42 -8.28
CA SER A 623 -28.89 29.47 -8.70
C SER A 623 -27.46 29.07 -8.34
N ASN A 624 -26.51 29.32 -9.24
CA ASN A 624 -25.11 28.94 -9.03
C ASN A 624 -24.16 29.93 -9.71
N ASN A 625 -22.88 29.86 -9.33
CA ASN A 625 -21.78 30.59 -9.97
C ASN A 625 -20.72 29.63 -10.57
N CYS A 626 -21.14 28.41 -10.95
CA CYS A 626 -20.24 27.40 -11.48
C CYS A 626 -19.67 27.83 -12.84
N SER A 627 -18.36 27.70 -13.00
CA SER A 627 -17.76 27.73 -14.34
C SER A 627 -18.21 26.51 -15.14
N THR A 628 -18.44 26.68 -16.45
CA THR A 628 -18.62 25.55 -17.38
C THR A 628 -17.35 24.72 -17.57
N SER A 629 -16.20 25.21 -17.08
CA SER A 629 -14.90 24.56 -17.07
C SER A 629 -14.27 24.69 -15.67
N VAL A 630 -14.40 23.65 -14.86
CA VAL A 630 -13.92 23.58 -13.46
C VAL A 630 -12.59 22.86 -13.40
N ALA A 631 -11.51 23.59 -13.10
CA ALA A 631 -10.17 23.03 -12.96
C ALA A 631 -10.06 22.05 -11.77
N ALA A 632 -9.06 21.16 -11.81
CA ALA A 632 -8.77 20.24 -10.72
C ALA A 632 -8.59 20.98 -9.38
N GLY A 633 -9.14 20.42 -8.31
CA GLY A 633 -9.12 21.01 -6.96
C GLY A 633 -10.07 22.19 -6.74
N THR A 634 -10.81 22.64 -7.77
CA THR A 634 -11.72 23.80 -7.66
C THR A 634 -13.10 23.37 -7.15
N SER A 635 -13.70 24.21 -6.30
CA SER A 635 -15.05 24.04 -5.75
C SER A 635 -15.98 25.21 -6.10
N TYR A 636 -17.26 24.92 -6.31
CA TYR A 636 -18.32 25.89 -6.56
C TYR A 636 -19.56 25.60 -5.70
N ALA A 637 -20.33 26.65 -5.42
CA ALA A 637 -21.57 26.57 -4.65
C ALA A 637 -22.80 26.58 -5.58
N ILE A 638 -23.73 25.66 -5.33
CA ILE A 638 -25.05 25.63 -5.96
C ILE A 638 -26.10 25.83 -4.87
N ASN A 639 -26.89 26.89 -5.00
CA ASN A 639 -27.97 27.22 -4.06
C ASN A 639 -29.31 26.77 -4.65
N VAL A 640 -30.08 25.99 -3.88
CA VAL A 640 -31.39 25.49 -4.27
C VAL A 640 -32.46 26.09 -3.35
N ILE A 641 -33.60 26.49 -3.90
CA ILE A 641 -34.80 26.91 -3.15
C ILE A 641 -35.97 25.96 -3.45
N PHE A 642 -36.89 25.86 -2.49
CA PHE A 642 -38.13 25.09 -2.58
C PHE A 642 -39.33 26.04 -2.61
N ALA A 643 -40.22 25.85 -3.59
CA ALA A 643 -41.36 26.72 -3.87
C ALA A 643 -42.61 25.88 -4.20
N PRO A 644 -43.24 25.24 -3.20
CA PRO A 644 -44.34 24.31 -3.45
C PRO A 644 -45.57 25.01 -4.05
N ILE A 645 -46.19 24.39 -5.06
CA ILE A 645 -47.47 24.87 -5.64
C ILE A 645 -48.69 24.18 -5.01
N ALA A 646 -48.48 23.09 -4.27
CA ALA A 646 -49.53 22.29 -3.64
C ALA A 646 -49.07 21.76 -2.27
N ALA A 647 -50.03 21.30 -1.46
CA ALA A 647 -49.75 20.70 -0.16
C ALA A 647 -49.25 19.24 -0.27
N GLY A 648 -48.54 18.78 0.76
CA GLY A 648 -48.00 17.42 0.87
C GLY A 648 -46.50 17.31 0.55
N THR A 649 -45.95 16.11 0.66
CA THR A 649 -44.54 15.84 0.37
C THR A 649 -44.23 16.10 -1.10
N ARG A 650 -43.19 16.89 -1.35
CA ARG A 650 -42.64 17.16 -2.68
C ARG A 650 -41.24 16.57 -2.73
N THR A 651 -40.91 15.96 -3.86
CA THR A 651 -39.59 15.40 -4.14
C THR A 651 -39.10 15.91 -5.47
N GLY A 652 -37.79 15.95 -5.62
CA GLY A 652 -37.13 16.37 -6.84
C GLY A 652 -35.68 15.91 -6.86
N SER A 653 -34.96 16.37 -7.88
CA SER A 653 -33.53 16.16 -8.03
C SER A 653 -32.88 17.45 -8.50
N LEU A 654 -31.66 17.71 -8.02
CA LEU A 654 -30.72 18.62 -8.66
C LEU A 654 -29.79 17.76 -9.53
N VAL A 655 -29.84 17.99 -10.84
CA VAL A 655 -29.15 17.23 -11.88
C VAL A 655 -28.05 18.11 -12.48
N ILE A 656 -26.82 17.62 -12.46
CA ILE A 656 -25.64 18.26 -13.03
C ILE A 656 -25.14 17.39 -14.18
N THR A 657 -25.17 17.94 -15.39
CA THR A 657 -24.70 17.25 -16.59
C THR A 657 -23.27 17.68 -16.89
N ASP A 658 -22.33 16.75 -16.88
CA ASP A 658 -20.89 16.99 -17.02
C ASP A 658 -20.15 15.88 -17.79
N ASN A 659 -18.82 15.95 -17.86
CA ASN A 659 -17.96 14.98 -18.53
C ASN A 659 -17.27 13.97 -17.59
N ALA A 660 -17.68 13.88 -16.32
CA ALA A 660 -17.11 12.94 -15.37
C ALA A 660 -17.82 11.59 -15.37
N THR A 661 -17.20 10.59 -14.73
CA THR A 661 -17.88 9.32 -14.44
C THR A 661 -19.08 9.60 -13.52
N GLY A 662 -20.23 8.99 -13.81
CA GLY A 662 -21.48 9.22 -13.06
C GLY A 662 -22.37 10.32 -13.65
N ASN A 663 -21.99 10.95 -14.76
CA ASN A 663 -22.85 11.90 -15.47
C ASN A 663 -24.19 11.27 -15.93
N PRO A 664 -25.35 11.93 -15.73
CA PRO A 664 -25.51 13.17 -14.96
C PRO A 664 -25.55 12.90 -13.45
N GLN A 665 -24.80 13.71 -12.69
CA GLN A 665 -24.77 13.62 -11.23
C GLN A 665 -26.12 14.08 -10.68
N SER A 666 -26.69 13.36 -9.71
CA SER A 666 -28.03 13.65 -9.19
C SER A 666 -28.07 13.70 -7.66
N VAL A 667 -28.57 14.80 -7.11
CA VAL A 667 -28.77 15.02 -5.67
C VAL A 667 -30.27 15.01 -5.35
N PRO A 668 -30.77 14.08 -4.52
CA PRO A 668 -32.16 14.08 -4.08
C PRO A 668 -32.54 15.35 -3.31
N LEU A 669 -33.69 15.90 -3.67
CA LEU A 669 -34.32 17.06 -3.02
C LEU A 669 -35.64 16.60 -2.36
N SER A 670 -35.90 17.04 -1.14
CA SER A 670 -37.16 16.76 -0.44
C SER A 670 -37.68 17.96 0.36
N GLY A 671 -38.99 18.08 0.51
CA GLY A 671 -39.65 19.16 1.25
C GLY A 671 -41.15 18.92 1.36
N THR A 672 -41.85 19.74 2.16
CA THR A 672 -43.30 19.58 2.38
C THR A 672 -44.03 20.89 2.13
N GLY A 673 -45.00 20.87 1.21
CA GLY A 673 -45.92 21.98 0.99
C GLY A 673 -47.04 22.01 2.02
N LEU A 674 -47.40 23.20 2.51
CA LEU A 674 -48.59 23.44 3.33
C LEU A 674 -49.66 24.17 2.50
N ALA A 675 -50.94 23.85 2.72
CA ALA A 675 -52.04 24.46 1.98
C ALA A 675 -52.20 25.98 2.25
N ALA A 676 -52.77 26.70 1.28
CA ALA A 676 -53.06 28.13 1.42
C ALA A 676 -54.29 28.40 2.32
N THR A 677 -54.31 29.54 3.00
CA THR A 677 -55.43 29.98 3.84
C THR A 677 -56.41 30.82 3.03
N THR A 678 -57.68 30.42 3.00
CA THR A 678 -58.73 31.01 2.15
C THR A 678 -59.80 31.69 3.01
N VAL A 679 -60.17 32.93 2.66
CA VAL A 679 -61.09 33.77 3.46
C VAL A 679 -62.29 34.14 2.61
N ASN A 680 -63.49 33.91 3.12
CA ASN A 680 -64.75 34.30 2.48
C ASN A 680 -65.51 35.30 3.36
N LEU A 681 -66.03 36.36 2.75
CA LEU A 681 -66.84 37.40 3.40
C LEU A 681 -68.26 37.39 2.81
N SER A 682 -69.28 37.42 3.66
CA SER A 682 -70.69 37.47 3.21
C SER A 682 -71.59 38.27 4.17
N PRO A 683 -72.37 39.24 3.69
CA PRO A 683 -72.37 39.81 2.33
C PRO A 683 -71.10 40.66 2.07
N THR A 684 -70.80 40.90 0.79
CA THR A 684 -69.66 41.72 0.35
C THR A 684 -69.97 43.23 0.28
N SER A 685 -71.22 43.62 0.56
CA SER A 685 -71.62 45.02 0.76
C SER A 685 -72.78 45.14 1.75
N LEU A 686 -72.86 46.28 2.45
CA LEU A 686 -73.97 46.64 3.34
C LEU A 686 -74.57 47.99 2.93
N THR A 687 -75.90 48.07 2.90
CA THR A 687 -76.64 49.30 2.56
C THR A 687 -77.63 49.65 3.67
N PHE A 688 -77.44 50.82 4.27
CA PHE A 688 -78.29 51.37 5.32
C PHE A 688 -79.32 52.33 4.72
N GLY A 689 -80.53 52.34 5.26
CA GLY A 689 -81.62 53.21 4.80
C GLY A 689 -81.41 54.69 5.15
N ASN A 690 -82.45 55.49 4.92
CA ASN A 690 -82.47 56.89 5.34
C ASN A 690 -82.37 56.98 6.87
N GLN A 691 -81.31 57.61 7.36
CA GLN A 691 -81.04 57.82 8.78
C GLN A 691 -80.92 59.33 9.05
N SER A 692 -81.56 59.85 10.09
CA SER A 692 -81.47 61.27 10.43
C SER A 692 -80.05 61.65 10.87
N ALA A 693 -79.54 62.79 10.41
CA ALA A 693 -78.20 63.25 10.78
C ALA A 693 -78.03 63.30 12.32
N GLY A 694 -76.92 62.74 12.82
CA GLY A 694 -76.63 62.62 14.25
C GLY A 694 -77.30 61.43 14.98
N THR A 695 -77.99 60.53 14.28
CA THR A 695 -78.61 59.34 14.88
C THR A 695 -78.05 58.03 14.31
N THR A 696 -77.91 57.01 15.13
CA THR A 696 -77.30 55.72 14.75
C THR A 696 -78.35 54.71 14.27
N SER A 697 -78.07 54.02 13.17
CA SER A 697 -78.91 52.95 12.62
C SER A 697 -78.87 51.67 13.48
N PRO A 698 -79.85 50.76 13.31
CA PRO A 698 -79.66 49.35 13.64
C PRO A 698 -78.42 48.80 12.92
N SER A 699 -77.75 47.81 13.53
CA SER A 699 -76.56 47.20 12.94
C SER A 699 -76.91 46.13 11.90
N GLN A 700 -76.14 46.06 10.82
CA GLN A 700 -76.15 44.95 9.85
C GLN A 700 -74.87 44.13 10.00
N SER A 701 -74.92 42.82 9.72
CA SER A 701 -73.80 41.91 9.95
C SER A 701 -73.09 41.47 8.66
N VAL A 702 -71.78 41.25 8.79
CA VAL A 702 -70.93 40.52 7.85
C VAL A 702 -70.38 39.30 8.58
N MET A 703 -70.44 38.13 7.94
CA MET A 703 -69.77 36.93 8.40
C MET A 703 -68.44 36.75 7.66
N LEU A 704 -67.36 36.56 8.41
CA LEU A 704 -66.05 36.17 7.92
C LEU A 704 -65.86 34.68 8.22
N THR A 705 -65.65 33.89 7.18
CA THR A 705 -65.46 32.43 7.26
C THR A 705 -64.06 32.06 6.79
N ASN A 706 -63.32 31.32 7.62
CA ASN A 706 -62.09 30.69 7.20
C ASN A 706 -62.42 29.39 6.44
N SER A 707 -62.41 29.44 5.12
CA SER A 707 -62.59 28.29 4.23
C SER A 707 -61.27 27.57 3.90
N GLY A 708 -60.14 28.02 4.46
CA GLY A 708 -58.86 27.35 4.39
C GLY A 708 -58.69 26.23 5.42
N SER A 709 -57.66 25.41 5.24
CA SER A 709 -57.31 24.30 6.15
C SER A 709 -56.34 24.70 7.28
N ASN A 710 -55.84 25.93 7.28
CA ASN A 710 -54.94 26.49 8.29
C ASN A 710 -55.65 27.60 9.08
N ALA A 711 -55.19 27.88 10.30
CA ALA A 711 -55.75 28.97 11.10
C ALA A 711 -55.53 30.34 10.42
N LEU A 712 -56.61 31.10 10.31
CA LEU A 712 -56.62 32.46 9.78
C LEU A 712 -56.29 33.42 10.92
N ASN A 713 -55.11 34.01 10.91
CA ASN A 713 -54.64 34.93 11.94
C ASN A 713 -55.00 36.37 11.54
N ILE A 714 -55.84 37.03 12.35
CA ILE A 714 -56.36 38.37 12.08
C ILE A 714 -55.47 39.40 12.77
N ALA A 715 -54.89 40.30 11.97
CA ALA A 715 -54.07 41.42 12.41
C ALA A 715 -54.90 42.69 12.71
N SER A 716 -55.96 42.98 11.94
CA SER A 716 -56.87 44.09 12.22
C SER A 716 -58.23 43.98 11.52
N ILE A 717 -59.27 44.59 12.12
CA ILE A 717 -60.59 44.81 11.52
C ILE A 717 -60.97 46.28 11.76
N ALA A 718 -61.23 47.05 10.69
CA ALA A 718 -61.49 48.49 10.79
C ALA A 718 -62.59 48.95 9.82
N SER A 719 -63.46 49.86 10.27
CA SER A 719 -64.45 50.55 9.43
C SER A 719 -64.03 52.01 9.18
N SER A 720 -64.50 52.59 8.07
CA SER A 720 -64.18 53.97 7.66
C SER A 720 -65.44 54.82 7.40
N GLY A 721 -65.30 56.15 7.49
CA GLY A 721 -66.39 57.11 7.27
C GLY A 721 -67.36 57.20 8.44
N ASP A 722 -68.65 57.39 8.15
CA ASP A 722 -69.74 57.50 9.14
C ASP A 722 -70.18 56.11 9.70
N PHE A 723 -69.30 55.10 9.63
CA PHE A 723 -69.60 53.70 9.98
C PHE A 723 -68.70 53.18 11.11
N ALA A 724 -69.30 52.53 12.11
CA ALA A 724 -68.61 51.89 13.22
C ALA A 724 -68.83 50.37 13.20
N GLN A 725 -67.87 49.58 13.70
CA GLN A 725 -67.97 48.12 13.79
C GLN A 725 -67.70 47.57 15.18
N THR A 726 -68.39 46.48 15.54
CA THR A 726 -68.02 45.57 16.63
C THR A 726 -67.99 44.14 16.11
N ASN A 727 -67.16 43.25 16.68
CA ASN A 727 -67.03 41.87 16.20
C ASN A 727 -66.68 40.88 17.32
N ASN A 728 -66.79 39.58 17.02
CA ASN A 728 -66.38 38.49 17.90
C ASN A 728 -65.21 37.64 17.32
N CYS A 729 -64.43 38.17 16.39
CA CYS A 729 -63.48 37.40 15.57
C CYS A 729 -62.18 36.96 16.26
N GLY A 730 -61.87 37.51 17.44
CA GLY A 730 -60.62 37.20 18.15
C GLY A 730 -59.37 37.58 17.34
N THR A 731 -58.24 36.93 17.65
CA THR A 731 -56.98 37.07 16.90
C THR A 731 -56.78 35.95 15.87
N SER A 732 -57.59 34.89 15.89
CA SER A 732 -57.60 33.88 14.84
C SER A 732 -58.94 33.15 14.69
N VAL A 733 -59.24 32.73 13.47
CA VAL A 733 -60.39 31.89 13.11
C VAL A 733 -59.88 30.53 12.66
N ALA A 734 -60.31 29.46 13.35
CA ALA A 734 -59.91 28.09 13.04
C ALA A 734 -60.40 27.63 11.65
N PRO A 735 -59.79 26.58 11.05
CA PRO A 735 -60.28 26.01 9.80
C PRO A 735 -61.78 25.67 9.84
N SER A 736 -62.52 26.01 8.80
CA SER A 736 -63.98 25.87 8.69
C SER A 736 -64.81 26.65 9.71
N ALA A 737 -64.20 27.44 10.61
CA ALA A 737 -64.91 28.30 11.55
C ALA A 737 -65.24 29.65 10.91
N ASN A 738 -66.15 30.39 11.57
CA ASN A 738 -66.56 31.72 11.17
C ASN A 738 -66.69 32.66 12.37
N CYS A 739 -66.74 33.95 12.11
CA CYS A 739 -67.04 35.01 13.06
C CYS A 739 -67.89 36.10 12.42
N THR A 740 -68.52 36.93 13.26
CA THR A 740 -69.50 37.93 12.84
C THR A 740 -69.04 39.33 13.24
N ILE A 741 -69.20 40.27 12.30
CA ILE A 741 -68.88 41.69 12.43
C ILE A 741 -70.18 42.46 12.23
N ASN A 742 -70.59 43.24 13.22
CA ASN A 742 -71.78 44.08 13.19
C ASN A 742 -71.36 45.52 12.91
N VAL A 743 -71.91 46.10 11.84
CA VAL A 743 -71.63 47.48 11.39
C VAL A 743 -72.86 48.34 11.61
N SER A 744 -72.70 49.55 12.13
CA SER A 744 -73.75 50.57 12.24
C SER A 744 -73.37 51.86 11.52
N PHE A 745 -74.38 52.67 11.16
CA PHE A 745 -74.24 53.90 10.38
C PHE A 745 -74.80 55.10 11.15
N THR A 746 -74.01 56.17 11.28
CA THR A 746 -74.40 57.41 11.99
C THR A 746 -74.06 58.62 11.10
N PRO A 747 -74.95 59.04 10.19
CA PRO A 747 -74.65 60.10 9.24
C PRO A 747 -74.34 61.43 9.95
N THR A 748 -73.23 62.05 9.61
CA THR A 748 -72.84 63.38 10.12
C THR A 748 -73.42 64.53 9.29
N ALA A 749 -73.91 64.25 8.08
CA ALA A 749 -74.55 65.19 7.16
C ALA A 749 -75.63 64.49 6.31
N SER A 750 -76.47 65.26 5.61
CA SER A 750 -77.44 64.72 4.66
C SER A 750 -76.80 64.32 3.31
N GLY A 751 -77.49 63.44 2.56
CA GLY A 751 -77.00 62.85 1.31
C GLY A 751 -76.37 61.47 1.49
N THR A 752 -75.96 60.85 0.38
CA THR A 752 -75.32 59.53 0.40
C THR A 752 -73.93 59.59 1.03
N ARG A 753 -73.65 58.62 1.90
CA ARG A 753 -72.40 58.45 2.65
C ARG A 753 -71.84 57.06 2.33
N THR A 754 -70.55 56.97 2.08
CA THR A 754 -69.87 55.71 1.73
C THR A 754 -68.69 55.46 2.66
N GLY A 755 -68.36 54.18 2.83
CA GLY A 755 -67.25 53.73 3.68
C GLY A 755 -66.84 52.31 3.31
N THR A 756 -65.87 51.77 4.04
CA THR A 756 -65.33 50.42 3.86
C THR A 756 -65.12 49.76 5.21
N LEU A 757 -65.42 48.46 5.28
CA LEU A 757 -64.95 47.57 6.36
C LEU A 757 -63.77 46.76 5.79
N SER A 758 -62.60 46.88 6.41
CA SER A 758 -61.35 46.25 5.97
C SER A 758 -60.85 45.24 7.00
N PHE A 759 -60.36 44.10 6.51
CA PHE A 759 -59.79 43.01 7.27
C PHE A 759 -58.33 42.85 6.87
N THR A 760 -57.41 42.74 7.83
CA THR A 760 -56.01 42.39 7.55
C THR A 760 -55.72 41.08 8.25
N ASP A 761 -55.33 40.05 7.50
CA ASP A 761 -55.03 38.71 8.01
C ASP A 761 -53.88 38.04 7.22
N ASN A 762 -53.62 36.74 7.48
CA ASN A 762 -52.62 35.93 6.76
C ASN A 762 -53.21 35.15 5.56
N GLY A 763 -54.41 35.49 5.09
CA GLY A 763 -55.00 34.96 3.87
C GLY A 763 -54.42 35.62 2.62
N ALA A 764 -54.46 34.91 1.48
CA ALA A 764 -53.85 35.38 0.22
C ALA A 764 -54.46 36.68 -0.36
N SER A 765 -55.68 37.05 0.07
CA SER A 765 -56.40 38.24 -0.39
C SER A 765 -56.36 39.40 0.62
N SER A 766 -55.46 39.35 1.60
CA SER A 766 -55.33 40.36 2.66
C SER A 766 -54.71 41.68 2.13
N PRO A 767 -55.30 42.86 2.40
CA PRO A 767 -56.53 43.07 3.15
C PRO A 767 -57.82 42.93 2.32
N GLN A 768 -58.77 42.13 2.80
CA GLN A 768 -60.10 41.96 2.21
C GLN A 768 -61.00 43.13 2.62
N THR A 769 -61.99 43.51 1.78
CA THR A 769 -62.89 44.64 2.08
C THR A 769 -64.37 44.36 1.77
N VAL A 770 -65.25 45.03 2.52
CA VAL A 770 -66.71 45.10 2.31
C VAL A 770 -67.11 46.57 2.13
N SER A 771 -67.91 46.85 1.09
CA SER A 771 -68.37 48.20 0.77
C SER A 771 -69.57 48.61 1.64
N LEU A 772 -69.54 49.83 2.20
CA LEU A 772 -70.59 50.35 3.08
C LEU A 772 -71.24 51.59 2.43
N THR A 773 -72.57 51.68 2.47
CA THR A 773 -73.34 52.80 1.92
C THR A 773 -74.56 53.11 2.80
N GLY A 774 -74.91 54.39 2.96
CA GLY A 774 -76.09 54.84 3.69
C GLY A 774 -76.51 56.26 3.30
N VAL A 775 -77.70 56.71 3.70
CA VAL A 775 -78.22 58.05 3.32
C VAL A 775 -78.63 58.86 4.55
N GLY A 776 -78.06 60.07 4.69
CA GLY A 776 -78.46 61.04 5.70
C GLY A 776 -79.61 61.95 5.25
N VAL A 777 -80.52 62.35 6.16
CA VAL A 777 -81.67 63.25 5.84
C VAL A 777 -81.84 64.42 6.83
N ALA A 778 -82.50 65.50 6.37
CA ALA A 778 -82.75 66.76 7.10
C ALA A 778 -84.16 67.36 6.80
N ALA A 779 -84.64 68.34 7.59
CA ALA A 779 -86.03 68.86 7.55
C ALA A 779 -86.14 70.36 7.13
N ALA A 780 -87.30 70.79 6.59
CA ALA A 780 -87.55 72.16 6.07
C ALA A 780 -89.05 72.56 6.08
N VAL A 781 -89.36 73.86 6.29
CA VAL A 781 -90.74 74.39 6.49
C VAL A 781 -90.93 75.76 5.78
N SER A 782 -92.13 76.06 5.26
CA SER A 782 -92.46 77.33 4.56
C SER A 782 -93.90 77.84 4.76
N PHE A 783 -94.14 79.14 4.52
CA PHE A 783 -95.47 79.78 4.59
C PHE A 783 -95.89 80.41 3.25
N THR A 784 -97.19 80.39 2.90
CA THR A 784 -97.73 80.96 1.65
C THR A 784 -99.13 81.57 1.82
N PRO A 785 -99.40 82.78 1.26
CA PRO A 785 -98.44 83.72 0.65
C PRO A 785 -97.45 84.25 1.70
N GLY A 786 -96.22 84.60 1.29
CA GLY A 786 -95.16 85.02 2.21
C GLY A 786 -95.41 86.34 2.97
N SER A 787 -96.45 87.07 2.60
CA SER A 787 -96.96 88.26 3.29
C SER A 787 -98.46 88.43 3.02
N LEU A 788 -99.16 89.09 3.94
CA LEU A 788 -100.56 89.51 3.79
C LEU A 788 -100.62 91.04 3.70
N SER A 789 -101.52 91.57 2.87
CA SER A 789 -101.64 93.01 2.63
C SER A 789 -103.10 93.43 2.66
N PHE A 790 -103.43 94.31 3.61
CA PHE A 790 -104.79 94.78 3.85
C PHE A 790 -104.98 96.16 3.21
N GLN A 791 -106.09 96.34 2.48
CA GLN A 791 -106.47 97.62 1.88
C GLN A 791 -106.93 98.62 2.95
N GLY A 792 -106.91 99.92 2.62
CA GLY A 792 -107.26 100.99 3.57
C GLY A 792 -108.65 100.82 4.21
N GLN A 793 -108.68 100.74 5.55
CA GLN A 793 -109.91 100.70 6.35
C GLN A 793 -110.29 102.08 6.90
N LEU A 794 -111.59 102.35 7.02
CA LEU A 794 -112.13 103.45 7.81
C LEU A 794 -111.84 103.21 9.31
N VAL A 795 -111.32 104.23 9.99
CA VAL A 795 -110.95 104.16 11.41
C VAL A 795 -112.15 103.72 12.25
N GLY A 796 -111.94 102.70 13.09
CA GLY A 796 -112.99 102.10 13.92
C GLY A 796 -113.73 100.91 13.29
N THR A 797 -113.41 100.51 12.06
CA THR A 797 -114.00 99.32 11.41
C THR A 797 -112.98 98.18 11.26
N THR A 798 -113.43 96.93 11.40
CA THR A 798 -112.59 95.74 11.24
C THR A 798 -112.47 95.37 9.76
N GLY A 799 -111.24 95.19 9.28
CA GLY A 799 -110.98 94.75 7.91
C GLY A 799 -111.37 93.31 7.61
N THR A 800 -111.59 93.00 6.33
CA THR A 800 -111.82 91.62 5.86
C THR A 800 -110.60 90.74 6.20
N PRO A 801 -110.78 89.59 6.88
CA PRO A 801 -109.69 88.68 7.20
C PRO A 801 -108.96 88.18 5.95
N GLN A 802 -107.64 87.97 6.05
CA GLN A 802 -106.84 87.25 5.07
C GLN A 802 -106.22 86.00 5.70
N THR A 803 -105.99 84.97 4.87
CA THR A 803 -105.53 83.65 5.30
C THR A 803 -104.12 83.37 4.77
N ILE A 804 -103.28 82.76 5.61
CA ILE A 804 -101.96 82.24 5.25
C ILE A 804 -101.87 80.76 5.63
N SER A 805 -101.26 79.96 4.76
CA SER A 805 -101.05 78.52 4.95
C SER A 805 -99.61 78.22 5.36
N LEU A 806 -99.44 77.28 6.29
CA LEU A 806 -98.14 76.72 6.71
C LEU A 806 -97.98 75.33 6.09
N MET A 807 -96.87 75.08 5.39
CA MET A 807 -96.59 73.81 4.72
C MET A 807 -95.21 73.28 5.13
N ASN A 808 -95.17 72.05 5.65
CA ASN A 808 -93.94 71.27 5.79
C ASN A 808 -93.62 70.66 4.42
N SER A 809 -92.50 71.05 3.82
CA SER A 809 -92.02 70.54 2.52
C SER A 809 -90.88 69.53 2.67
N GLY A 810 -90.45 69.24 3.91
CA GLY A 810 -89.49 68.19 4.23
C GLY A 810 -90.11 66.79 4.28
N ARG A 811 -89.28 65.75 4.11
CA ARG A 811 -89.70 64.33 4.21
C ARG A 811 -89.62 63.77 5.64
N ALA A 812 -89.76 64.62 6.65
CA ALA A 812 -89.69 64.26 8.06
C ALA A 812 -90.79 64.98 8.86
N ASP A 813 -91.42 64.25 9.79
CA ASP A 813 -92.46 64.80 10.66
C ASP A 813 -91.93 65.87 11.63
N GLN A 814 -92.79 66.83 11.95
CA GLN A 814 -92.49 67.99 12.80
C GLN A 814 -93.65 68.24 13.77
N GLN A 815 -93.36 68.55 15.03
CA GLN A 815 -94.36 68.91 16.04
C GLN A 815 -94.27 70.40 16.43
N LEU A 816 -95.32 71.16 16.09
CA LEU A 816 -95.43 72.59 16.39
C LEU A 816 -95.76 72.84 17.88
N ARG A 817 -95.04 73.77 18.53
CA ARG A 817 -95.26 74.15 19.94
C ARG A 817 -95.36 75.68 20.11
N ARG A 818 -96.58 76.14 20.45
CA ARG A 818 -97.03 77.51 20.87
C ARG A 818 -96.37 78.76 20.22
N PHE A 819 -97.20 79.59 19.57
CA PHE A 819 -96.86 80.95 19.12
C PHE A 819 -97.26 82.04 20.15
N PRO A 820 -96.35 82.93 20.56
CA PRO A 820 -96.67 84.20 21.21
C PRO A 820 -96.38 85.41 20.28
N TRP A 821 -97.34 86.32 20.12
CA TRP A 821 -97.16 87.56 19.34
C TRP A 821 -96.62 88.72 20.21
N ARG A 822 -95.58 89.43 19.74
CA ARG A 822 -95.33 90.86 20.03
C ARG A 822 -94.67 91.55 18.83
N TRP A 823 -94.84 92.87 18.74
CA TRP A 823 -94.52 93.72 17.60
C TRP A 823 -93.20 94.50 17.75
N ARG A 824 -92.60 94.83 16.60
CA ARG A 824 -91.67 95.95 16.29
C ARG A 824 -90.22 95.97 16.81
N GLU A 825 -89.34 96.18 15.83
CA GLU A 825 -88.17 97.11 15.77
C GLU A 825 -87.12 97.22 16.90
N LEU A 826 -85.86 97.09 16.44
CA LEU A 826 -84.65 97.86 16.79
C LEU A 826 -83.73 97.46 17.98
N PHE A 827 -82.44 97.40 17.60
CA PHE A 827 -81.20 97.74 18.31
C PHE A 827 -80.43 96.77 19.24
N HIS A 828 -79.09 96.84 19.03
CA HIS A 828 -77.92 96.60 19.90
C HIS A 828 -78.07 95.74 21.18
N HIS A 829 -77.17 94.80 21.46
CA HIS A 829 -75.77 95.12 21.77
C HIS A 829 -74.80 93.93 21.60
N SER A 830 -73.58 94.20 21.15
CA SER A 830 -72.42 93.34 21.42
C SER A 830 -71.75 93.79 22.72
N GLN A 831 -71.32 92.84 23.55
CA GLN A 831 -70.51 93.12 24.75
C GLN A 831 -69.42 92.05 24.96
N LEU A 832 -68.28 92.50 25.47
CA LEU A 832 -67.02 91.77 25.68
C LEU A 832 -66.85 91.32 27.14
N HIS A 833 -65.75 90.58 27.36
CA HIS A 833 -65.07 90.15 28.60
C HIS A 833 -65.31 88.67 28.97
N ALA A 834 -64.26 87.83 29.04
CA ALA A 834 -63.21 87.71 30.09
C ALA A 834 -63.79 87.06 31.37
N GLU A 835 -63.09 86.22 32.16
CA GLU A 835 -61.64 86.01 32.30
C GLU A 835 -61.32 84.67 33.04
N CYS A 836 -60.06 84.21 32.93
CA CYS A 836 -59.24 83.49 33.94
C CYS A 836 -59.77 82.41 34.93
N SER A 837 -59.12 81.23 34.84
CA SER A 837 -58.29 80.59 35.91
C SER A 837 -58.87 79.60 36.95
N GLY A 838 -57.99 78.70 37.44
CA GLY A 838 -58.20 77.76 38.56
C GLY A 838 -57.96 76.28 38.20
N TYR A 839 -56.75 75.70 38.33
CA TYR A 839 -56.20 75.03 39.54
C TYR A 839 -57.20 74.04 40.21
N SER A 840 -56.86 72.77 40.55
CA SER A 840 -55.54 72.15 40.77
C SER A 840 -55.59 70.62 40.99
N ARG A 841 -54.41 69.95 40.88
CA ARG A 841 -53.94 68.69 41.56
C ARG A 841 -54.77 67.39 41.41
N GLY A 842 -54.16 66.21 41.21
CA GLY A 842 -52.75 65.87 40.93
C GLY A 842 -52.40 64.39 41.20
N PHE A 843 -51.20 63.95 40.76
CA PHE A 843 -50.44 62.74 41.18
C PHE A 843 -51.08 61.34 40.94
N ALA A 844 -50.35 60.25 40.63
CA ALA A 844 -48.91 59.99 40.46
C ALA A 844 -48.71 58.82 39.44
N VAL A 845 -47.70 58.84 38.53
CA VAL A 845 -46.43 58.03 38.58
C VAL A 845 -46.62 56.53 38.25
N SER A 846 -45.84 55.83 37.41
CA SER A 846 -44.58 56.06 36.66
C SER A 846 -44.68 55.39 35.26
N GLY A 847 -43.79 55.54 34.28
CA GLY A 847 -42.60 56.38 34.13
C GLY A 847 -41.79 55.95 32.89
N ARG A 848 -41.79 56.76 31.83
CA ARG A 848 -40.91 56.60 30.64
C ARG A 848 -40.34 57.97 30.31
N GLN A 849 -39.01 58.11 30.31
CA GLN A 849 -38.35 59.36 29.94
C GLN A 849 -37.51 59.21 28.67
N ARG A 850 -37.64 60.24 27.82
CA ARG A 850 -36.67 60.85 26.88
C ARG A 850 -36.06 59.92 25.81
N SER A 851 -36.26 60.09 24.49
CA SER A 851 -36.49 61.24 23.59
C SER A 851 -35.24 61.99 23.10
N ARG A 852 -35.25 62.33 21.80
CA ARG A 852 -34.40 63.30 21.07
C ARG A 852 -32.99 62.78 20.68
N HIS A 853 -32.43 63.13 19.52
CA HIS A 853 -32.93 63.97 18.41
C HIS A 853 -32.20 63.68 17.07
N SER A 854 -32.90 63.94 15.95
CA SER A 854 -32.50 64.65 14.69
C SER A 854 -31.06 64.54 14.12
N SER A 855 -30.77 64.67 12.83
CA SER A 855 -31.50 65.17 11.63
C SER A 855 -30.66 64.95 10.36
N GLY A 856 -31.27 64.95 9.17
CA GLY A 856 -30.55 65.06 7.88
C GLY A 856 -31.51 64.92 6.68
N CYS A 857 -31.55 65.93 5.81
CA CYS A 857 -32.46 66.04 4.65
C CYS A 857 -31.70 66.01 3.30
N ASP A 858 -32.47 66.20 2.22
CA ASP A 858 -32.06 66.63 0.86
C ASP A 858 -31.56 65.52 -0.11
N ALA A 859 -31.88 65.55 -1.42
CA ALA A 859 -32.86 66.35 -2.17
C ALA A 859 -33.26 65.68 -3.52
N VAL A 860 -34.29 66.25 -4.16
CA VAL A 860 -34.90 65.87 -5.46
C VAL A 860 -34.03 66.26 -6.66
N TRP A 861 -34.04 65.48 -7.76
CA TRP A 861 -33.95 65.99 -9.16
C TRP A 861 -34.45 64.97 -10.21
N HIS A 862 -35.42 65.36 -11.06
CA HIS A 862 -35.62 64.81 -12.42
C HIS A 862 -36.57 65.66 -13.28
N ARG A 863 -36.04 66.27 -14.36
CA ARG A 863 -36.68 66.93 -15.53
C ARG A 863 -35.51 67.44 -16.42
N VAL A 864 -35.48 67.50 -17.75
CA VAL A 864 -36.44 67.82 -18.85
C VAL A 864 -35.93 67.11 -20.14
N ILE A 865 -36.70 66.29 -20.88
CA ILE A 865 -37.43 66.55 -22.16
C ILE A 865 -36.63 67.12 -23.38
N ALA A 866 -36.91 66.55 -24.57
CA ALA A 866 -36.62 66.98 -25.97
C ALA A 866 -35.24 66.59 -26.55
N ARG A 867 -35.12 66.01 -27.76
CA ARG A 867 -35.84 66.22 -29.04
C ARG A 867 -35.94 64.91 -29.88
N GLY A 868 -36.76 64.93 -30.95
CA GLY A 868 -36.89 63.80 -31.90
C GLY A 868 -36.58 64.16 -33.36
N ARG A 869 -36.97 63.24 -34.27
CA ARG A 869 -36.70 63.14 -35.73
C ARG A 869 -35.33 62.55 -36.11
N ALA A 870 -35.18 61.78 -37.19
CA ALA A 870 -36.13 61.00 -38.03
C ALA A 870 -35.33 60.14 -39.04
N LEU A 871 -36.00 59.20 -39.75
CA LEU A 871 -35.50 58.36 -40.87
C LEU A 871 -34.47 57.31 -40.42
N GLY A 872 -34.41 56.05 -40.88
CA GLY A 872 -35.00 55.22 -41.95
C GLY A 872 -34.09 53.97 -42.00
N HIS A 873 -34.42 52.77 -42.49
CA HIS A 873 -35.42 52.31 -43.46
C HIS A 873 -35.87 50.87 -43.14
N ASN A 874 -36.99 50.44 -43.72
CA ASN A 874 -37.57 49.11 -43.61
C ASN A 874 -36.66 47.96 -44.09
N ALA A 875 -36.78 46.80 -43.45
CA ALA A 875 -36.68 45.49 -44.12
C ALA A 875 -38.09 44.87 -44.19
N TYR A 876 -38.36 44.11 -45.26
CA TYR A 876 -39.72 43.72 -45.70
C TYR A 876 -39.99 42.22 -45.46
N ILE A 877 -41.25 41.87 -45.13
CA ILE A 877 -42.00 40.62 -45.48
C ILE A 877 -41.32 39.26 -45.12
N ARG A 878 -41.81 38.43 -44.16
CA ARG A 878 -43.10 37.71 -44.01
C ARG A 878 -43.12 36.31 -44.68
N GLU A 879 -43.20 35.27 -43.82
CA GLU A 879 -43.77 33.91 -44.04
C GLU A 879 -43.10 32.91 -45.02
N PRO A 880 -43.39 31.58 -44.95
CA PRO A 880 -43.74 30.73 -43.78
C PRO A 880 -43.08 29.31 -43.76
N ALA A 881 -43.46 28.47 -42.78
CA ALA A 881 -43.36 26.99 -42.70
C ALA A 881 -41.93 26.38 -42.62
N ASN A 882 -41.53 25.65 -41.57
CA ASN A 882 -42.23 24.74 -40.63
C ASN A 882 -41.68 24.83 -39.21
#